data_AF-A0A2E1H8R8-F1
#
_entry.id   AF-A0A2E1H8R8-F1
#
_cell.length_a   1.000
_cell.length_b   1.000
_cell.length_c   1.000
_cell.angle_alpha   90.00
_cell.angle_beta   90.00
_cell.angle_gamma   90.00
#
_symmetry.space_group_name_H-M   'P 1'
#
loop_
_entity.id
_entity.type
_entity.pdbx_description
1 polymer ?
#
loop_
_entity_poly.entity_id
_entity_poly.type
_entity_poly.pdbx_seq_one_letter_code
_entity_poly.pdbx_strand_id
1 'polypeptide(L)'
;MGLCDGRAERARRGSEGRDRRRRAGARRPDGRRLRHAPRPGAAGSAGEGGPRPARHLDLRRHSLGDPHGRCDRRGPDAEIGGDGQLIASQDPAPATRLALVALLLAAAGVAASAAGWDPRVTLDVVRLGLFDPPEDVFAAVMFHYATLPRIVVSLVAGASLGLAGAAMQAVLRNPLASPTTLGVSAGAQFALALAALAGPAATVLPREAWSLCGALAATGLVYLIGRRTGFEPARLALAGMAITLFLSAASAALILFNEQQLAFLFLWGSGHLAQSDWTSATILIAAFVAALAALIAASRAIGLLAVGDQLAASVGLKTETARLAVLLLAVALTACVVTRIGVVGFVGLAIPAIVRLCRPRSVARSLLASAVLGGLALFAADALAQLSSELTGRLVPAGAVTALFGAPVLFVLLSRTRLPARPHQPAGHTDGRFHDAGLGLLAGLAATLVVVAAAALLIGRTGAGWELLAPSGDGALFLARLPRVAGALLAGAAIALSGLLVQKIVGNDLASPELLGISNGAAAGIVFSALVLGVLSRTALLLSGIVGALGATLVVLWFARRHRDQIAAVLLAGIALGVFLDSIIRIALATASMQAVALLTWLSGSSVLVSLPEVLGLGLLLAATVAVVLAFRRPVALIDLGAEVPQALGLKVRAVQTGMLALAALLASAATMVIGPLSFVGLLAPHLARALRARRLAVQVAATLLLGAIVMTLSDFVGRVAMAPWQVPGGLVAGLVGSLGFILLTSRRRVAGAGA
;
A
#
# COMPACT_ATOMS: atom_id res chain seq x y z
N MET A 1 -24.28 -66.14 -5.97
CA MET A 1 -23.99 -66.33 -4.53
C MET A 1 -23.79 -64.93 -3.97
N GLY A 2 -24.60 -64.37 -3.06
CA GLY A 2 -25.57 -64.97 -2.13
C GLY A 2 -24.92 -65.07 -0.73
N LEU A 3 -25.52 -64.61 0.38
CA LEU A 3 -26.92 -64.21 0.68
C LEU A 3 -26.95 -62.88 1.52
N CYS A 4 -27.95 -61.99 1.40
CA CYS A 4 -29.18 -61.81 2.24
C CYS A 4 -28.91 -61.43 3.72
N ASP A 5 -29.75 -60.67 4.46
CA ASP A 5 -31.08 -60.05 4.25
C ASP A 5 -31.22 -58.83 5.23
N GLY A 6 -32.25 -57.96 5.26
CA GLY A 6 -33.49 -57.85 4.46
C GLY A 6 -34.50 -56.83 5.05
N ARG A 7 -35.58 -56.53 4.30
CA ARG A 7 -36.78 -55.66 4.62
C ARG A 7 -36.52 -54.13 4.62
N ALA A 8 -37.25 -53.23 3.94
CA ALA A 8 -38.66 -53.12 3.47
C ALA A 8 -39.66 -52.70 4.58
N GLU A 9 -40.75 -51.95 4.35
CA GLU A 9 -41.48 -51.47 3.15
C GLU A 9 -41.69 -49.91 3.19
N ARG A 10 -42.62 -49.18 2.52
CA ARG A 10 -43.79 -49.44 1.63
C ARG A 10 -43.99 -48.30 0.59
N ALA A 11 -45.11 -48.26 -0.16
CA ALA A 11 -45.13 -47.71 -1.52
C ALA A 11 -46.50 -47.21 -2.07
N ARG A 12 -46.44 -46.22 -3.00
CA ARG A 12 -47.40 -45.86 -4.10
C ARG A 12 -48.73 -45.12 -3.81
N ARG A 13 -49.24 -44.50 -4.91
CA ARG A 13 -50.56 -43.88 -5.19
C ARG A 13 -50.77 -42.45 -4.60
N GLY A 14 -51.60 -41.57 -5.19
CA GLY A 14 -52.51 -41.72 -6.36
C GLY A 14 -52.86 -40.39 -7.06
N SER A 15 -53.83 -40.42 -7.98
CA SER A 15 -54.21 -39.34 -8.91
C SER A 15 -55.47 -38.55 -8.48
N GLU A 16 -55.97 -37.66 -9.37
CA GLU A 16 -57.22 -36.86 -9.30
C GLU A 16 -57.12 -35.53 -8.50
N GLY A 17 -57.95 -34.50 -8.74
CA GLY A 17 -59.06 -34.35 -9.69
C GLY A 17 -59.54 -32.89 -9.85
N ARG A 18 -60.35 -32.59 -10.87
CA ARG A 18 -60.88 -31.24 -11.23
C ARG A 18 -61.77 -30.61 -10.14
N ASP A 19 -61.91 -29.28 -10.14
CA ASP A 19 -63.20 -28.67 -10.56
C ASP A 19 -63.09 -27.20 -11.06
N ARG A 20 -64.22 -26.63 -11.54
CA ARG A 20 -64.44 -25.29 -12.11
C ARG A 20 -65.72 -24.64 -11.56
N ARG A 21 -65.72 -23.31 -11.34
CA ARG A 21 -66.80 -22.32 -11.67
C ARG A 21 -66.28 -20.91 -11.29
N ARG A 22 -66.36 -19.83 -12.09
CA ARG A 22 -67.41 -19.17 -12.93
C ARG A 22 -68.33 -18.19 -12.16
N ARG A 23 -68.09 -16.87 -12.35
CA ARG A 23 -69.06 -15.77 -12.68
C ARG A 23 -68.37 -14.38 -12.48
N ALA A 24 -68.79 -13.25 -13.06
CA ALA A 24 -69.36 -12.96 -14.40
C ALA A 24 -69.46 -11.43 -14.65
N GLY A 25 -69.13 -10.95 -15.87
CA GLY A 25 -69.55 -9.64 -16.41
C GLY A 25 -68.62 -8.43 -16.16
N ALA A 26 -68.67 -7.34 -16.94
CA ALA A 26 -69.42 -7.13 -18.20
C ALA A 26 -68.93 -5.91 -19.05
N ARG A 27 -69.21 -5.98 -20.37
CA ARG A 27 -69.37 -4.88 -21.38
C ARG A 27 -68.15 -4.09 -21.94
N ARG A 28 -68.29 -3.84 -23.25
CA ARG A 28 -67.59 -2.93 -24.20
C ARG A 28 -68.55 -1.72 -24.49
N PRO A 29 -68.33 -0.72 -25.40
CA PRO A 29 -67.46 -0.70 -26.61
C PRO A 29 -66.75 0.65 -26.97
N ASP A 30 -66.05 0.65 -28.13
CA ASP A 30 -65.78 1.71 -29.13
C ASP A 30 -65.38 3.17 -28.75
N GLY A 31 -64.61 3.92 -29.57
CA GLY A 31 -63.84 3.54 -30.77
C GLY A 31 -63.59 4.70 -31.77
N ARG A 32 -62.47 4.64 -32.53
CA ARG A 32 -62.17 5.16 -33.91
C ARG A 32 -60.62 5.17 -34.09
N ARG A 33 -59.99 4.62 -35.14
CA ARG A 33 -59.99 4.91 -36.60
C ARG A 33 -59.32 6.27 -36.94
N LEU A 34 -58.36 6.42 -37.89
CA LEU A 34 -57.67 5.51 -38.84
C LEU A 34 -56.39 6.18 -39.46
N ARG A 35 -55.32 5.39 -39.74
CA ARG A 35 -54.34 5.54 -40.86
C ARG A 35 -53.47 6.84 -40.94
N HIS A 36 -52.42 7.01 -41.77
CA HIS A 36 -51.80 6.22 -42.87
C HIS A 36 -50.24 6.23 -42.79
N ALA A 37 -49.58 5.39 -43.61
CA ALA A 37 -48.13 5.35 -43.94
C ALA A 37 -47.98 5.40 -45.50
N PRO A 38 -46.79 5.29 -46.18
CA PRO A 38 -45.42 4.93 -45.75
C PRO A 38 -44.24 5.75 -46.44
N ARG A 39 -43.01 5.20 -46.47
CA ARG A 39 -41.81 5.65 -47.27
C ARG A 39 -41.82 5.07 -48.71
N PRO A 40 -41.02 5.56 -49.68
CA PRO A 40 -39.58 5.20 -49.91
C PRO A 40 -38.65 6.45 -49.90
N GLY A 41 -37.31 6.50 -50.13
CA GLY A 41 -36.37 5.77 -51.03
C GLY A 41 -36.18 6.54 -52.37
N ALA A 42 -35.04 6.62 -53.08
CA ALA A 42 -33.59 6.39 -52.86
C ALA A 42 -32.81 6.95 -54.10
N ALA A 43 -31.49 7.26 -54.00
CA ALA A 43 -30.62 7.85 -55.07
C ALA A 43 -31.03 9.26 -55.58
N GLY A 44 -30.23 10.04 -56.33
CA GLY A 44 -28.80 9.94 -56.66
C GLY A 44 -28.29 11.04 -57.64
N SER A 45 -27.06 11.54 -57.40
CA SER A 45 -26.13 12.26 -58.32
C SER A 45 -26.49 13.57 -59.08
N ALA A 46 -25.58 14.55 -58.92
CA ALA A 46 -24.98 15.46 -59.93
C ALA A 46 -25.66 16.79 -60.35
N GLY A 47 -24.77 17.79 -60.60
CA GLY A 47 -25.02 19.11 -61.22
C GLY A 47 -25.56 20.22 -60.29
N GLU A 48 -25.22 21.51 -60.46
CA GLU A 48 -24.03 22.16 -61.04
C GLU A 48 -23.99 23.66 -60.64
N GLY A 49 -22.84 24.34 -60.74
CA GLY A 49 -22.77 25.83 -60.77
C GLY A 49 -22.77 26.61 -59.43
N GLY A 50 -22.00 27.72 -59.40
CA GLY A 50 -22.11 28.82 -58.43
C GLY A 50 -22.80 30.05 -59.06
N PRO A 51 -22.66 31.31 -58.54
CA PRO A 51 -21.62 31.79 -57.61
C PRO A 51 -22.11 32.72 -56.45
N ARG A 52 -21.14 33.30 -55.72
CA ARG A 52 -21.25 34.46 -54.77
C ARG A 52 -21.31 35.81 -55.55
N PRO A 53 -21.55 37.02 -54.97
CA PRO A 53 -21.40 37.52 -53.58
C PRO A 53 -22.72 38.13 -53.00
N ALA A 54 -22.86 38.96 -51.95
CA ALA A 54 -22.06 40.00 -51.26
C ALA A 54 -22.74 40.35 -49.88
N ARG A 55 -22.33 41.30 -49.02
CA ARG A 55 -21.05 41.85 -48.48
C ARG A 55 -21.44 42.97 -47.46
N HIS A 56 -20.61 43.24 -46.44
CA HIS A 56 -20.73 44.32 -45.41
C HIS A 56 -21.93 44.31 -44.44
N LEU A 57 -21.62 44.47 -43.15
CA LEU A 57 -22.05 45.66 -42.41
C LEU A 57 -21.02 45.99 -41.31
N ASP A 58 -20.45 47.20 -41.35
CA ASP A 58 -19.44 47.69 -40.41
C ASP A 58 -20.09 48.55 -39.32
N LEU A 59 -19.65 48.41 -38.06
CA LEU A 59 -19.83 49.44 -37.02
C LEU A 59 -18.53 49.66 -36.23
N ARG A 60 -18.28 50.93 -35.88
CA ARG A 60 -16.95 51.40 -35.47
C ARG A 60 -16.75 51.44 -33.95
N ARG A 61 -15.56 50.97 -33.54
CA ARG A 61 -14.66 51.47 -32.48
C ARG A 61 -15.26 52.36 -31.36
N HIS A 62 -14.88 52.02 -30.13
CA HIS A 62 -14.17 53.00 -29.30
C HIS A 62 -12.88 52.42 -28.67
N SER A 63 -11.90 53.32 -28.55
CA SER A 63 -10.68 53.33 -27.74
C SER A 63 -10.84 52.82 -26.28
N LEU A 64 -9.81 52.37 -25.55
CA LEU A 64 -8.34 52.33 -25.72
C LEU A 64 -7.74 51.35 -24.68
N GLY A 65 -6.53 50.80 -24.89
CA GLY A 65 -5.70 50.22 -23.79
C GLY A 65 -5.13 48.82 -24.00
N ASP A 66 -3.88 48.76 -24.48
CA ASP A 66 -2.91 47.64 -24.37
C ASP A 66 -1.52 48.33 -24.22
N PRO A 67 -0.55 47.83 -23.42
CA PRO A 67 0.24 46.66 -23.85
C PRO A 67 0.71 45.66 -22.76
N HIS A 68 1.14 44.49 -23.25
CA HIS A 68 2.09 43.53 -22.64
C HIS A 68 1.58 42.41 -21.71
N GLY A 69 0.94 41.39 -22.30
CA GLY A 69 0.85 40.03 -21.73
C GLY A 69 1.67 38.99 -22.53
N ARG A 70 2.86 38.61 -22.04
CA ARG A 70 3.82 37.76 -22.78
C ARG A 70 3.33 36.31 -22.94
N CYS A 71 2.95 35.89 -24.16
CA CYS A 71 2.59 34.50 -24.46
C CYS A 71 3.83 33.64 -24.82
N ASP A 72 4.37 32.92 -23.84
CA ASP A 72 5.55 32.06 -24.03
C ASP A 72 5.18 30.70 -24.68
N ARG A 73 5.18 30.65 -26.02
CA ARG A 73 5.00 29.42 -26.79
C ARG A 73 6.33 28.70 -26.98
N ARG A 74 6.64 27.75 -26.09
CA ARG A 74 7.66 26.71 -26.30
C ARG A 74 7.03 25.32 -26.38
N GLY A 75 6.53 24.98 -27.56
CA GLY A 75 6.44 23.57 -28.00
C GLY A 75 7.73 23.20 -28.74
N PRO A 76 8.13 21.93 -28.80
CA PRO A 76 9.21 21.51 -29.69
C PRO A 76 8.70 21.53 -31.13
N ASP A 77 9.45 22.17 -32.02
CA ASP A 77 9.09 22.27 -33.43
C ASP A 77 9.13 20.90 -34.11
N ALA A 78 8.06 20.57 -34.83
CA ALA A 78 7.99 19.44 -35.74
C ALA A 78 7.94 20.01 -37.15
N GLU A 79 9.11 20.14 -37.78
CA GLU A 79 9.22 20.59 -39.17
C GLU A 79 8.50 19.61 -40.10
N ILE A 80 7.45 20.08 -40.77
CA ILE A 80 6.73 19.29 -41.78
C ILE A 80 7.48 19.44 -43.10
N GLY A 81 8.62 18.75 -43.21
CA GLY A 81 9.31 18.54 -44.47
C GLY A 81 8.45 17.72 -45.41
N GLY A 82 8.23 18.22 -46.63
CA GLY A 82 7.34 17.61 -47.61
C GLY A 82 7.97 16.43 -48.35
N ASP A 83 8.20 15.30 -47.68
CA ASP A 83 8.29 14.02 -48.37
C ASP A 83 7.89 12.81 -47.49
N GLY A 84 7.36 11.77 -48.13
CA GLY A 84 6.47 10.77 -47.52
C GLY A 84 7.11 9.70 -46.61
N GLN A 85 8.17 9.98 -45.86
CA GLN A 85 8.79 9.01 -44.94
C GLN A 85 8.87 9.49 -43.49
N LEU A 86 8.18 8.77 -42.59
CA LEU A 86 8.39 8.88 -41.15
C LEU A 86 9.75 8.29 -40.77
N ILE A 87 10.81 9.09 -40.92
CA ILE A 87 12.11 8.83 -40.29
C ILE A 87 11.91 8.95 -38.78
N ALA A 88 11.49 7.86 -38.15
CA ALA A 88 11.49 7.71 -36.71
C ALA A 88 12.92 7.86 -36.23
N SER A 89 13.27 9.03 -35.68
CA SER A 89 14.63 9.37 -35.27
C SER A 89 15.16 8.30 -34.32
N GLN A 90 16.15 7.54 -34.80
CA GLN A 90 16.70 6.40 -34.08
C GLN A 90 17.63 6.88 -32.96
N ASP A 91 17.03 7.49 -31.94
CA ASP A 91 17.68 7.88 -30.68
C ASP A 91 18.60 6.72 -30.23
N PRO A 92 19.94 6.85 -30.26
CA PRO A 92 20.86 5.83 -29.73
C PRO A 92 20.88 5.87 -28.19
N ALA A 93 20.43 7.00 -27.64
CA ALA A 93 20.37 7.34 -26.24
C ALA A 93 19.70 6.34 -25.26
N PRO A 94 18.67 5.51 -25.57
CA PRO A 94 18.13 4.56 -24.59
C PRO A 94 19.15 3.52 -24.13
N ALA A 95 20.03 3.05 -25.03
CA ALA A 95 21.10 2.12 -24.68
C ALA A 95 22.21 2.83 -23.89
N THR A 96 22.66 3.99 -24.35
CA THR A 96 23.70 4.79 -23.68
C THR A 96 23.29 5.22 -22.27
N ARG A 97 22.03 5.62 -22.07
CA ARG A 97 21.48 5.96 -20.73
C ARG A 97 21.49 4.75 -19.80
N LEU A 98 21.15 3.55 -20.30
CA LEU A 98 21.16 2.33 -19.50
C LEU A 98 22.59 1.94 -19.11
N ALA A 99 23.53 1.99 -20.06
CA ALA A 99 24.94 1.71 -19.83
C ALA A 99 25.57 2.70 -18.84
N LEU A 100 25.24 3.99 -18.94
CA LEU A 100 25.70 5.01 -17.99
C LEU A 100 25.18 4.75 -16.57
N VAL A 101 23.91 4.39 -16.40
CA VAL A 101 23.36 4.04 -15.07
C VAL A 101 24.00 2.77 -14.52
N ALA A 102 24.25 1.76 -15.36
CA ALA A 102 24.97 0.55 -14.95
C ALA A 102 26.39 0.86 -14.51
N LEU A 103 27.14 1.66 -15.28
CA LEU A 103 28.50 2.08 -14.97
C LEU A 103 28.58 2.87 -13.67
N LEU A 104 27.65 3.81 -13.44
CA LEU A 104 27.60 4.60 -12.21
C LEU A 104 27.31 3.73 -10.97
N LEU A 105 26.39 2.76 -11.06
CA LEU A 105 26.11 1.83 -9.96
C LEU A 105 27.29 0.89 -9.71
N ALA A 106 27.91 0.35 -10.77
CA ALA A 106 29.09 -0.49 -10.65
C ALA A 106 30.27 0.27 -10.02
N ALA A 107 30.57 1.48 -10.50
CA ALA A 107 31.63 2.32 -9.95
C ALA A 107 31.37 2.70 -8.48
N ALA A 108 30.12 3.06 -8.13
CA ALA A 108 29.75 3.35 -6.75
C ALA A 108 29.92 2.13 -5.82
N GLY A 109 29.50 0.93 -6.26
CA GLY A 109 29.66 -0.29 -5.47
C GLY A 109 31.12 -0.73 -5.33
N VAL A 110 31.93 -0.67 -6.40
CA VAL A 110 33.36 -0.98 -6.32
C VAL A 110 34.10 0.04 -5.45
N ALA A 111 33.82 1.33 -5.58
CA ALA A 111 34.47 2.36 -4.75
C ALA A 111 34.08 2.24 -3.27
N ALA A 112 32.79 2.03 -2.97
CA ALA A 112 32.34 1.83 -1.60
C ALA A 112 32.86 0.53 -0.98
N SER A 113 33.00 -0.55 -1.77
CA SER A 113 33.58 -1.81 -1.30
C SER A 113 35.08 -1.69 -1.06
N ALA A 114 35.83 -1.04 -1.95
CA ALA A 114 37.27 -0.85 -1.78
C ALA A 114 37.63 0.13 -0.65
N ALA A 115 36.75 1.09 -0.35
CA ALA A 115 36.88 1.97 0.80
C ALA A 115 36.40 1.34 2.12
N GLY A 116 35.61 0.26 2.06
CA GLY A 116 35.06 -0.49 3.19
C GLY A 116 35.58 -1.93 3.26
N TRP A 117 36.90 -2.08 3.11
CA TRP A 117 37.65 -3.31 3.37
C TRP A 117 38.70 -3.03 4.45
N ASP A 118 38.96 -4.00 5.32
CA ASP A 118 40.11 -3.95 6.25
C ASP A 118 41.40 -3.70 5.44
N PRO A 119 42.25 -2.72 5.81
CA PRO A 119 43.53 -2.45 5.16
C PRO A 119 44.47 -3.66 5.02
N ARG A 120 44.23 -4.75 5.76
CA ARG A 120 44.93 -6.05 5.63
C ARG A 120 44.52 -6.85 4.38
N VAL A 121 43.39 -6.53 3.73
CA VAL A 121 42.93 -7.16 2.49
C VAL A 121 43.66 -6.54 1.30
N THR A 122 44.92 -6.96 1.11
CA THR A 122 45.73 -6.53 -0.04
C THR A 122 45.27 -7.20 -1.34
N LEU A 123 45.74 -6.69 -2.48
CA LEU A 123 45.50 -7.30 -3.80
C LEU A 123 45.95 -8.78 -3.86
N ASP A 124 46.94 -9.16 -3.07
CA ASP A 124 47.44 -10.55 -3.03
C ASP A 124 46.56 -11.44 -2.13
N VAL A 125 46.00 -10.92 -1.03
CA VAL A 125 44.95 -11.59 -0.27
C VAL A 125 43.69 -11.83 -1.14
N VAL A 126 43.32 -10.85 -1.97
CA VAL A 126 42.21 -10.97 -2.93
C VAL A 126 42.48 -12.05 -4.00
N ARG A 127 43.72 -12.15 -4.48
CA ARG A 127 44.15 -13.19 -5.42
C ARG A 127 44.11 -14.60 -4.80
N LEU A 128 44.65 -14.74 -3.60
CA LEU A 128 44.67 -16.01 -2.86
C LEU A 128 43.25 -16.47 -2.50
N GLY A 129 42.40 -15.58 -2.00
CA GLY A 129 41.03 -15.89 -1.62
C GLY A 129 40.06 -16.14 -2.79
N LEU A 130 40.49 -15.99 -4.05
CA LEU A 130 39.57 -16.02 -5.20
C LEU A 130 39.05 -17.43 -5.55
N PHE A 131 39.83 -18.48 -5.26
CA PHE A 131 39.51 -19.86 -5.65
C PHE A 131 39.73 -20.86 -4.52
N ASP A 132 40.95 -20.90 -3.96
CA ASP A 132 41.37 -21.89 -2.96
C ASP A 132 42.23 -21.17 -1.91
N PRO A 133 41.64 -20.68 -0.81
CA PRO A 133 42.35 -19.87 0.17
C PRO A 133 43.26 -20.76 1.04
N PRO A 134 44.57 -20.47 1.16
CA PRO A 134 45.43 -21.20 2.09
C PRO A 134 44.96 -20.97 3.54
N GLU A 135 44.79 -22.07 4.30
CA GLU A 135 44.07 -22.07 5.58
C GLU A 135 44.74 -21.23 6.68
N ASP A 136 46.06 -21.04 6.61
CA ASP A 136 46.84 -20.20 7.52
C ASP A 136 46.61 -18.69 7.27
N VAL A 137 46.19 -18.29 6.07
CA VAL A 137 45.92 -16.90 5.71
C VAL A 137 44.47 -16.56 5.99
N PHE A 138 44.14 -16.34 7.27
CA PHE A 138 42.79 -16.00 7.76
C PHE A 138 42.06 -14.93 6.92
N ALA A 139 42.78 -13.91 6.42
CA ALA A 139 42.19 -12.86 5.58
C ALA A 139 41.74 -13.37 4.19
N ALA A 140 42.43 -14.34 3.60
CA ALA A 140 42.04 -14.99 2.35
C ALA A 140 40.85 -15.94 2.58
N VAL A 141 40.83 -16.67 3.69
CA VAL A 141 39.70 -17.51 4.12
C VAL A 141 38.45 -16.66 4.35
N MET A 142 38.55 -15.55 5.09
CA MET A 142 37.45 -14.59 5.29
C MET A 142 36.96 -14.01 3.95
N PHE A 143 37.87 -13.64 3.05
CA PHE A 143 37.52 -13.13 1.73
C PHE A 143 36.74 -14.19 0.91
N HIS A 144 37.18 -15.44 0.94
CA HIS A 144 36.55 -16.54 0.21
C HIS A 144 35.18 -16.95 0.74
N TYR A 145 35.01 -17.06 2.07
CA TYR A 145 33.81 -17.64 2.68
C TYR A 145 32.78 -16.61 3.17
N ALA A 146 33.17 -15.34 3.37
CA ALA A 146 32.25 -14.27 3.76
C ALA A 146 32.12 -13.19 2.68
N THR A 147 33.23 -12.64 2.17
CA THR A 147 33.20 -11.48 1.26
C THR A 147 32.70 -11.84 -0.14
N LEU A 148 33.29 -12.84 -0.81
CA LEU A 148 32.86 -13.25 -2.15
C LEU A 148 31.40 -13.76 -2.18
N PRO A 149 30.92 -14.61 -1.26
CA PRO A 149 29.52 -15.05 -1.27
C PRO A 149 28.57 -13.89 -1.00
N ARG A 150 28.92 -12.94 -0.12
CA ARG A 150 28.14 -11.70 0.08
C ARG A 150 28.02 -10.87 -1.19
N ILE A 151 29.12 -10.64 -1.90
CA ILE A 151 29.11 -9.90 -3.17
C ILE A 151 28.21 -10.63 -4.20
N VAL A 152 28.41 -11.93 -4.39
CA VAL A 152 27.61 -12.74 -5.33
C VAL A 152 26.13 -12.78 -4.95
N VAL A 153 25.81 -12.96 -3.67
CA VAL A 153 24.43 -12.89 -3.14
C VAL A 153 23.82 -11.51 -3.40
N SER A 154 24.55 -10.41 -3.16
CA SER A 154 24.03 -9.05 -3.42
C SER A 154 23.67 -8.84 -4.89
N LEU A 155 24.53 -9.29 -5.82
CA LEU A 155 24.30 -9.19 -7.26
C LEU A 155 23.11 -10.07 -7.70
N VAL A 156 23.08 -11.32 -7.29
CA VAL A 156 22.07 -12.30 -7.75
C VAL A 156 20.70 -12.04 -7.11
N ALA A 157 20.66 -11.68 -5.82
CA ALA A 157 19.43 -11.28 -5.15
C ALA A 157 18.87 -9.96 -5.70
N GLY A 158 19.72 -8.97 -5.95
CA GLY A 158 19.32 -7.71 -6.55
C GLY A 158 18.76 -7.91 -7.95
N ALA A 159 19.41 -8.76 -8.75
CA ALA A 159 18.95 -9.13 -10.08
C ALA A 159 17.62 -9.89 -10.05
N SER A 160 17.46 -10.80 -9.08
CA SER A 160 16.21 -11.53 -8.84
C SER A 160 15.05 -10.61 -8.49
N LEU A 161 15.26 -9.65 -7.58
CA LEU A 161 14.25 -8.66 -7.19
C LEU A 161 13.89 -7.72 -8.34
N GLY A 162 14.88 -7.22 -9.09
CA GLY A 162 14.66 -6.37 -10.27
C GLY A 162 13.90 -7.10 -11.39
N LEU A 163 14.24 -8.37 -11.64
CA LEU A 163 13.57 -9.25 -12.60
C LEU A 163 12.10 -9.53 -12.21
N ALA A 164 11.86 -9.96 -10.97
CA ALA A 164 10.52 -10.22 -10.43
C ALA A 164 9.66 -8.95 -10.44
N GLY A 165 10.23 -7.81 -10.04
CA GLY A 165 9.60 -6.50 -10.09
C GLY A 165 9.15 -6.10 -11.49
N ALA A 166 10.04 -6.25 -12.48
CA ALA A 166 9.73 -5.93 -13.87
C ALA A 166 8.60 -6.80 -14.45
N ALA A 167 8.62 -8.11 -14.15
CA ALA A 167 7.57 -9.03 -14.55
C ALA A 167 6.22 -8.67 -13.91
N MET A 168 6.19 -8.40 -12.60
CA MET A 168 4.98 -8.02 -11.88
C MET A 168 4.39 -6.68 -12.36
N GLN A 169 5.22 -5.65 -12.54
CA GLN A 169 4.73 -4.33 -12.94
C GLN A 169 4.17 -4.32 -14.37
N ALA A 170 4.76 -5.12 -15.28
CA ALA A 170 4.22 -5.33 -16.61
C ALA A 170 2.87 -6.06 -16.58
N VAL A 171 2.80 -7.24 -15.92
CA VAL A 171 1.59 -8.08 -15.88
C VAL A 171 0.43 -7.41 -15.13
N LEU A 172 0.69 -6.68 -14.05
CA LEU A 172 -0.33 -5.98 -13.28
C LEU A 172 -0.69 -4.60 -13.86
N ARG A 173 0.01 -4.15 -14.92
CA ARG A 173 -0.09 -2.81 -15.52
C ARG A 173 -0.03 -1.68 -14.47
N ASN A 174 0.79 -1.88 -13.44
CA ASN A 174 0.91 -1.00 -12.29
C ASN A 174 2.40 -0.75 -12.01
N PRO A 175 2.92 0.49 -12.20
CA PRO A 175 4.33 0.80 -11.97
C PRO A 175 4.73 0.75 -10.49
N LEU A 176 3.77 0.55 -9.58
CA LEU A 176 3.95 0.44 -8.13
C LEU A 176 3.80 -0.99 -7.59
N ALA A 177 3.56 -1.96 -8.47
CA ALA A 177 3.57 -3.35 -8.04
C ALA A 177 4.97 -3.76 -7.60
N SER A 178 5.04 -4.48 -6.48
CA SER A 178 6.26 -5.11 -5.96
C SER A 178 5.88 -6.46 -5.35
N PRO A 179 6.73 -7.50 -5.42
CA PRO A 179 6.48 -8.75 -4.70
C PRO A 179 6.20 -8.53 -3.21
N THR A 180 6.86 -7.54 -2.60
CA THR A 180 6.67 -7.17 -1.18
C THR A 180 5.25 -6.70 -0.87
N THR A 181 4.49 -6.19 -1.85
CA THR A 181 3.09 -5.76 -1.67
C THR A 181 2.07 -6.90 -1.72
N LEU A 182 2.49 -8.14 -2.02
CA LEU A 182 1.64 -9.33 -2.01
C LEU A 182 1.76 -10.16 -0.72
N GLY A 183 2.23 -9.55 0.38
CA GLY A 183 2.35 -10.22 1.68
C GLY A 183 3.55 -11.16 1.83
N VAL A 184 4.35 -11.37 0.78
CA VAL A 184 5.54 -12.26 0.74
C VAL A 184 6.45 -12.07 1.95
N SER A 185 6.90 -10.83 2.19
CA SER A 185 7.81 -10.50 3.29
C SER A 185 7.18 -10.61 4.69
N ALA A 186 5.90 -10.25 4.82
CA ALA A 186 5.19 -10.32 6.10
C ALA A 186 4.85 -11.77 6.49
N GLY A 187 4.51 -12.62 5.51
CA GLY A 187 4.35 -14.06 5.72
C GLY A 187 5.66 -14.75 6.10
N ALA A 188 6.76 -14.38 5.43
CA ALA A 188 8.10 -14.86 5.77
C ALA A 188 8.50 -14.50 7.21
N GLN A 189 8.30 -13.23 7.62
CA GLN A 189 8.61 -12.77 8.98
C GLN A 189 7.72 -13.45 10.04
N PHE A 190 6.42 -13.58 9.77
CA PHE A 190 5.46 -14.20 10.67
C PHE A 190 5.75 -15.69 10.90
N ALA A 191 6.09 -16.43 9.83
CA ALA A 191 6.46 -17.84 9.95
C ALA A 191 7.79 -18.04 10.67
N LEU A 192 8.77 -17.15 10.49
CA LEU A 192 10.01 -17.16 11.29
C LEU A 192 9.76 -16.88 12.78
N ALA A 193 8.83 -15.97 13.11
CA ALA A 193 8.42 -15.73 14.49
C ALA A 193 7.78 -16.99 15.11
N LEU A 194 6.84 -17.63 14.41
CA LEU A 194 6.24 -18.89 14.87
C LEU A 194 7.27 -20.02 15.02
N ALA A 195 8.20 -20.16 14.07
CA ALA A 195 9.24 -21.18 14.11
C ALA A 195 10.20 -21.00 15.30
N ALA A 196 10.60 -19.77 15.61
CA ALA A 196 11.44 -19.48 16.76
C ALA A 196 10.73 -19.76 18.09
N LEU A 197 9.44 -19.41 18.21
CA LEU A 197 8.64 -19.68 19.42
C LEU A 197 8.26 -21.16 19.60
N ALA A 198 8.20 -21.94 18.52
CA ALA A 198 7.99 -23.39 18.57
C ALA A 198 9.22 -24.18 19.07
N GLY A 199 10.37 -23.51 19.27
CA GLY A 199 11.54 -24.08 19.95
C GLY A 199 12.10 -25.33 19.26
N PRO A 200 12.56 -26.35 20.03
CA PRO A 200 13.16 -27.56 19.47
C PRO A 200 12.28 -28.30 18.45
N ALA A 201 10.94 -28.24 18.58
CA ALA A 201 10.01 -28.90 17.65
C ALA A 201 10.06 -28.32 16.23
N ALA A 202 10.53 -27.08 16.05
CA ALA A 202 10.68 -26.46 14.73
C ALA A 202 11.95 -26.91 13.96
N THR A 203 12.92 -27.53 14.64
CA THR A 203 14.25 -27.86 14.07
C THR A 203 14.23 -28.86 12.92
N VAL A 204 13.12 -29.59 12.72
CA VAL A 204 12.90 -30.51 11.60
C VAL A 204 12.99 -29.80 10.23
N LEU A 205 12.75 -28.49 10.19
CA LEU A 205 12.83 -27.65 8.99
C LEU A 205 13.82 -26.49 9.21
N PRO A 206 14.72 -26.21 8.26
CA PRO A 206 15.61 -25.06 8.36
C PRO A 206 14.81 -23.74 8.32
N ARG A 207 15.38 -22.67 8.87
CA ARG A 207 14.68 -21.37 9.07
C ARG A 207 14.16 -20.79 7.76
N GLU A 208 14.93 -21.00 6.69
CA GLU A 208 14.66 -20.58 5.32
C GLU A 208 13.41 -21.29 4.77
N ALA A 209 13.17 -22.56 5.16
CA ALA A 209 11.99 -23.32 4.75
C ALA A 209 10.72 -22.83 5.48
N TRP A 210 10.79 -22.57 6.78
CA TRP A 210 9.71 -21.92 7.53
C TRP A 210 9.33 -20.57 6.91
N SER A 211 10.33 -19.73 6.65
CA SER A 211 10.20 -18.44 5.99
C SER A 211 9.57 -18.57 4.58
N LEU A 212 9.96 -19.59 3.80
CA LEU A 212 9.44 -19.86 2.46
C LEU A 212 7.97 -20.30 2.49
N CYS A 213 7.63 -21.22 3.40
CA CYS A 213 6.25 -21.65 3.64
C CYS A 213 5.36 -20.46 4.03
N GLY A 214 5.84 -19.56 4.90
CA GLY A 214 5.13 -18.34 5.27
C GLY A 214 4.88 -17.40 4.09
N ALA A 215 5.90 -17.14 3.27
CA ALA A 215 5.79 -16.32 2.06
C ALA A 215 4.78 -16.88 1.04
N LEU A 216 4.84 -18.19 0.80
CA LEU A 216 3.95 -18.89 -0.12
C LEU A 216 2.51 -18.96 0.42
N ALA A 217 2.32 -19.18 1.72
CA ALA A 217 1.00 -19.19 2.36
C ALA A 217 0.33 -17.81 2.31
N ALA A 218 1.06 -16.74 2.62
CA ALA A 218 0.56 -15.36 2.49
C ALA A 218 0.12 -15.04 1.06
N THR A 219 0.94 -15.42 0.07
CA THR A 219 0.59 -15.25 -1.36
C THR A 219 -0.61 -16.11 -1.75
N GLY A 220 -0.70 -17.34 -1.24
CA GLY A 220 -1.84 -18.24 -1.44
C GLY A 220 -3.15 -17.65 -0.93
N LEU A 221 -3.13 -16.95 0.22
CA LEU A 221 -4.28 -16.21 0.73
C LEU A 221 -4.68 -15.03 -0.17
N VAL A 222 -3.70 -14.26 -0.69
CA VAL A 222 -3.95 -13.16 -1.65
C VAL A 222 -4.60 -13.70 -2.92
N TYR A 223 -4.10 -14.82 -3.44
CA TYR A 223 -4.68 -15.54 -4.58
C TYR A 223 -6.10 -16.05 -4.28
N LEU A 224 -6.34 -16.62 -3.10
CA LEU A 224 -7.63 -17.17 -2.67
C LEU A 224 -8.74 -16.11 -2.60
N ILE A 225 -8.36 -14.86 -2.34
CA ILE A 225 -9.23 -13.67 -2.41
C ILE A 225 -9.37 -13.21 -3.88
N GLY A 226 -8.26 -12.99 -4.59
CA GLY A 226 -8.24 -12.45 -5.95
C GLY A 226 -9.00 -13.27 -6.99
N ARG A 227 -9.05 -14.60 -6.83
CA ARG A 227 -9.84 -15.50 -7.69
C ARG A 227 -11.35 -15.21 -7.66
N ARG A 228 -11.88 -14.62 -6.57
CA ARG A 228 -13.31 -14.23 -6.49
C ARG A 228 -13.63 -12.96 -7.27
N THR A 229 -12.61 -12.29 -7.84
CA THR A 229 -12.73 -11.00 -8.54
C THR A 229 -11.96 -10.98 -9.86
N GLY A 230 -11.85 -12.12 -10.55
CA GLY A 230 -11.21 -12.22 -11.88
C GLY A 230 -9.76 -11.73 -11.95
N PHE A 231 -9.04 -11.79 -10.81
CA PHE A 231 -7.68 -11.27 -10.66
C PHE A 231 -7.49 -9.80 -11.08
N GLU A 232 -8.53 -8.97 -10.93
CA GLU A 232 -8.46 -7.52 -11.20
C GLU A 232 -7.26 -6.90 -10.44
N PRO A 233 -6.25 -6.30 -11.12
CA PRO A 233 -4.98 -5.94 -10.50
C PRO A 233 -5.09 -5.01 -9.29
N ALA A 234 -6.07 -4.09 -9.28
CA ALA A 234 -6.32 -3.19 -8.16
C ALA A 234 -6.81 -3.94 -6.91
N ARG A 235 -7.67 -4.96 -7.06
CA ARG A 235 -8.16 -5.78 -5.94
C ARG A 235 -7.13 -6.79 -5.46
N LEU A 236 -6.29 -7.30 -6.36
CA LEU A 236 -5.19 -8.19 -5.98
C LEU A 236 -4.12 -7.47 -5.14
N ALA A 237 -3.71 -6.27 -5.57
CA ALA A 237 -2.80 -5.41 -4.79
C ALA A 237 -3.41 -5.02 -3.43
N LEU A 238 -4.72 -4.77 -3.38
CA LEU A 238 -5.43 -4.51 -2.14
C LEU A 238 -5.45 -5.71 -1.18
N ALA A 239 -5.77 -6.91 -1.67
CA ALA A 239 -5.72 -8.13 -0.87
C ALA A 239 -4.30 -8.38 -0.34
N GLY A 240 -3.28 -8.13 -1.17
CA GLY A 240 -1.88 -8.11 -0.80
C GLY A 240 -1.57 -7.16 0.36
N MET A 241 -1.95 -5.89 0.23
CA MET A 241 -1.75 -4.87 1.27
C MET A 241 -2.44 -5.22 2.59
N ALA A 242 -3.69 -5.70 2.55
CA ALA A 242 -4.44 -6.07 3.74
C ALA A 242 -3.84 -7.30 4.46
N ILE A 243 -3.39 -8.32 3.73
CA ILE A 243 -2.70 -9.49 4.27
C ILE A 243 -1.31 -9.11 4.81
N THR A 244 -0.58 -8.23 4.11
CA THR A 244 0.71 -7.69 4.58
C THR A 244 0.54 -7.04 5.95
N LEU A 245 -0.43 -6.13 6.09
CA LEU A 245 -0.66 -5.39 7.34
C LEU A 245 -1.18 -6.28 8.47
N PHE A 246 -2.03 -7.29 8.18
CA PHE A 246 -2.43 -8.30 9.17
C PHE A 246 -1.23 -9.10 9.70
N LEU A 247 -0.40 -9.64 8.81
CA LEU A 247 0.75 -10.49 9.18
C LEU A 247 1.88 -9.67 9.83
N SER A 248 2.09 -8.42 9.43
CA SER A 248 3.03 -7.51 10.11
C SER A 248 2.54 -7.13 11.51
N ALA A 249 1.25 -6.86 11.71
CA ALA A 249 0.69 -6.62 13.05
C ALA A 249 0.81 -7.88 13.94
N ALA A 250 0.49 -9.06 13.40
CA ALA A 250 0.65 -10.32 14.12
C ALA A 250 2.12 -10.59 14.50
N SER A 251 3.06 -10.33 13.59
CA SER A 251 4.50 -10.42 13.86
C SER A 251 4.93 -9.44 14.96
N ALA A 252 4.45 -8.19 14.92
CA ALA A 252 4.76 -7.17 15.93
C ALA A 252 4.27 -7.57 17.34
N ALA A 253 3.10 -8.22 17.44
CA ALA A 253 2.62 -8.75 18.73
C ALA A 253 3.52 -9.87 19.25
N LEU A 254 3.86 -10.85 18.40
CA LEU A 254 4.74 -11.94 18.80
C LEU A 254 6.09 -11.40 19.29
N ILE A 255 6.68 -10.46 18.56
CA ILE A 255 7.97 -9.84 18.91
C ILE A 255 7.88 -9.09 20.24
N LEU A 256 6.84 -8.28 20.46
CA LEU A 256 6.67 -7.51 21.70
C LEU A 256 6.48 -8.39 22.95
N PHE A 257 5.88 -9.57 22.82
CA PHE A 257 5.72 -10.51 23.94
C PHE A 257 6.93 -11.44 24.16
N ASN A 258 7.87 -11.49 23.22
CA ASN A 258 8.99 -12.44 23.24
C ASN A 258 10.30 -11.76 22.81
N GLU A 259 10.51 -10.51 23.26
CA GLU A 259 11.54 -9.60 22.74
C GLU A 259 12.93 -10.26 22.65
N GLN A 260 13.36 -10.93 23.72
CA GLN A 260 14.67 -11.61 23.79
C GLN A 260 14.81 -12.75 22.75
N GLN A 261 13.73 -13.49 22.47
CA GLN A 261 13.76 -14.62 21.54
C GLN A 261 13.62 -14.17 20.08
N LEU A 262 12.95 -13.04 19.84
CA LEU A 262 12.58 -12.56 18.52
C LEU A 262 13.32 -11.28 18.07
N ALA A 263 14.23 -10.73 18.89
CA ALA A 263 15.03 -9.55 18.55
C ALA A 263 15.76 -9.67 17.20
N PHE A 264 16.21 -10.88 16.83
CA PHE A 264 16.87 -11.13 15.54
C PHE A 264 15.98 -10.81 14.32
N LEU A 265 14.65 -10.81 14.48
CA LEU A 265 13.71 -10.44 13.41
C LEU A 265 13.74 -8.94 13.07
N PHE A 266 14.30 -8.07 13.92
CA PHE A 266 14.56 -6.68 13.54
C PHE A 266 15.73 -6.58 12.56
N LEU A 267 16.82 -7.31 12.81
CA LEU A 267 17.97 -7.35 11.91
C LEU A 267 17.62 -8.06 10.58
N TRP A 268 17.00 -9.24 10.65
CA TRP A 268 16.50 -9.93 9.46
C TRP A 268 15.45 -9.09 8.70
N GLY A 269 14.53 -8.46 9.44
CA GLY A 269 13.50 -7.57 8.88
C GLY A 269 14.00 -6.22 8.38
N SER A 270 15.32 -5.94 8.44
CA SER A 270 15.95 -4.75 7.86
C SER A 270 16.91 -5.07 6.70
N GLY A 271 16.99 -6.35 6.30
CA GLY A 271 17.77 -6.83 5.15
C GLY A 271 19.26 -6.94 5.47
N HIS A 272 19.71 -8.16 5.73
CA HIS A 272 21.06 -8.49 6.19
C HIS A 272 21.72 -9.46 5.20
N LEU A 273 22.83 -9.05 4.59
CA LEU A 273 23.48 -9.78 3.48
C LEU A 273 24.77 -10.52 3.87
N ALA A 274 25.22 -10.47 5.14
CA ALA A 274 26.38 -11.24 5.56
C ALA A 274 26.17 -12.74 5.35
N GLN A 275 27.19 -13.41 4.80
CA GLN A 275 27.20 -14.85 4.55
C GLN A 275 28.35 -15.50 5.31
N SER A 276 28.22 -16.80 5.57
CA SER A 276 29.28 -17.65 6.13
C SER A 276 29.72 -18.78 5.19
N ASP A 277 29.03 -18.94 4.05
CA ASP A 277 29.28 -19.99 3.07
C ASP A 277 28.76 -19.62 1.66
N TRP A 278 28.95 -20.55 0.71
CA TRP A 278 28.43 -20.47 -0.65
C TRP A 278 27.00 -21.04 -0.83
N THR A 279 26.34 -21.53 0.23
CA THR A 279 25.03 -22.21 0.15
C THR A 279 23.92 -21.24 -0.26
N SER A 280 23.91 -20.03 0.29
CA SER A 280 22.99 -18.97 -0.15
C SER A 280 23.24 -18.57 -1.61
N ALA A 281 24.51 -18.42 -1.99
CA ALA A 281 24.90 -17.97 -3.33
C ALA A 281 24.49 -18.98 -4.42
N THR A 282 24.85 -20.25 -4.25
CA THR A 282 24.56 -21.32 -5.21
C THR A 282 23.07 -21.52 -5.44
N ILE A 283 22.25 -21.57 -4.37
CA ILE A 283 20.80 -21.74 -4.49
C ILE A 283 20.15 -20.51 -5.15
N LEU A 284 20.61 -19.30 -4.84
CA LEU A 284 20.10 -18.08 -5.48
C LEU A 284 20.48 -18.01 -6.96
N ILE A 285 21.69 -18.45 -7.36
CA ILE A 285 22.10 -18.55 -8.76
C ILE A 285 21.17 -19.51 -9.52
N ALA A 286 20.95 -20.71 -8.99
CA ALA A 286 20.07 -21.70 -9.62
C ALA A 286 18.63 -21.18 -9.77
N ALA A 287 18.07 -20.57 -8.72
CA ALA A 287 16.74 -19.99 -8.75
C ALA A 287 16.63 -18.81 -9.73
N PHE A 288 17.64 -17.93 -9.77
CA PHE A 288 17.70 -16.79 -10.69
C PHE A 288 17.77 -17.24 -12.15
N VAL A 289 18.66 -18.17 -12.49
CA VAL A 289 18.83 -18.67 -13.87
C VAL A 289 17.56 -19.35 -14.36
N ALA A 290 16.94 -20.22 -13.54
CA ALA A 290 15.68 -20.87 -13.88
C ALA A 290 14.53 -19.86 -14.11
N ALA A 291 14.38 -18.90 -13.20
CA ALA A 291 13.34 -17.87 -13.31
C ALA A 291 13.59 -16.89 -14.47
N LEU A 292 14.85 -16.56 -14.77
CA LEU A 292 15.21 -15.73 -15.92
C LEU A 292 14.88 -16.44 -17.23
N ALA A 293 15.26 -17.70 -17.40
CA ALA A 293 14.92 -18.49 -18.59
C ALA A 293 13.40 -18.54 -18.81
N ALA A 294 12.63 -18.86 -17.76
CA ALA A 294 11.17 -18.93 -17.83
C ALA A 294 10.49 -17.56 -18.08
N LEU A 295 10.96 -16.46 -17.48
CA LEU A 295 10.41 -15.13 -17.72
C LEU A 295 10.77 -14.56 -19.10
N ILE A 296 11.95 -14.92 -19.64
CA ILE A 296 12.35 -14.55 -21.01
C ILE A 296 11.53 -15.35 -22.04
N ALA A 297 11.29 -16.64 -21.82
CA ALA A 297 10.34 -17.42 -22.63
C ALA A 297 8.92 -16.85 -22.57
N ALA A 298 8.45 -16.47 -21.38
CA ALA A 298 7.13 -15.85 -21.18
C ALA A 298 7.03 -14.39 -21.67
N SER A 299 8.13 -13.75 -22.10
CA SER A 299 8.19 -12.31 -22.39
C SER A 299 7.19 -11.83 -23.45
N ARG A 300 6.80 -12.68 -24.42
CA ARG A 300 5.73 -12.40 -25.39
C ARG A 300 4.35 -12.31 -24.71
N ALA A 301 4.01 -13.26 -23.84
CA ALA A 301 2.76 -13.26 -23.10
C ALA A 301 2.69 -12.11 -22.08
N ILE A 302 3.81 -11.79 -21.42
CA ILE A 302 3.95 -10.61 -20.55
C ILE A 302 3.69 -9.33 -21.35
N GLY A 303 4.18 -9.23 -22.59
CA GLY A 303 3.92 -8.11 -23.49
C GLY A 303 2.44 -7.94 -23.84
N LEU A 304 1.74 -9.02 -24.20
CA LEU A 304 0.30 -8.98 -24.47
C LEU A 304 -0.50 -8.52 -23.24
N LEU A 305 -0.20 -9.07 -22.06
CA LEU A 305 -0.83 -8.68 -20.79
C LEU A 305 -0.55 -7.22 -20.39
N ALA A 306 0.61 -6.68 -20.75
CA ALA A 306 0.98 -5.29 -20.50
C ALA A 306 0.20 -4.29 -21.37
N VAL A 307 -0.19 -4.66 -22.60
CA VAL A 307 -1.05 -3.82 -23.45
C VAL A 307 -2.50 -3.87 -22.97
N GLY A 308 -3.06 -5.06 -22.75
CA GLY A 308 -4.35 -5.19 -22.08
C GLY A 308 -5.07 -6.52 -22.29
N ASP A 309 -5.93 -6.86 -21.32
CA ASP A 309 -6.52 -8.20 -21.21
C ASP A 309 -7.43 -8.56 -22.40
N GLN A 310 -8.16 -7.60 -22.96
CA GLN A 310 -9.01 -7.80 -24.14
C GLN A 310 -8.17 -8.16 -25.38
N LEU A 311 -7.09 -7.42 -25.64
CA LEU A 311 -6.19 -7.70 -26.77
C LEU A 311 -5.42 -9.01 -26.58
N ALA A 312 -5.01 -9.32 -25.35
CA ALA A 312 -4.39 -10.59 -25.02
C ALA A 312 -5.35 -11.76 -25.26
N ALA A 313 -6.62 -11.63 -24.85
CA ALA A 313 -7.65 -12.64 -25.06
C ALA A 313 -8.01 -12.81 -26.56
N SER A 314 -8.06 -11.73 -27.35
CA SER A 314 -8.34 -11.83 -28.80
C SER A 314 -7.24 -12.52 -29.61
N VAL A 315 -6.02 -12.62 -29.06
CA VAL A 315 -4.90 -13.41 -29.62
C VAL A 315 -4.82 -14.81 -28.96
N GLY A 316 -5.89 -15.24 -28.28
CA GLY A 316 -6.02 -16.58 -27.69
C GLY A 316 -5.28 -16.80 -26.37
N LEU A 317 -4.66 -15.78 -25.77
CA LEU A 317 -3.98 -15.94 -24.49
C LEU A 317 -5.00 -16.11 -23.36
N LYS A 318 -4.93 -17.23 -22.64
CA LYS A 318 -5.65 -17.44 -21.37
C LYS A 318 -5.06 -16.49 -20.30
N THR A 319 -5.63 -15.28 -20.23
CA THR A 319 -5.03 -14.15 -19.50
C THR A 319 -4.87 -14.42 -18.01
N GLU A 320 -5.84 -15.09 -17.37
CA GLU A 320 -5.77 -15.47 -15.95
C GLU A 320 -4.62 -16.45 -15.66
N THR A 321 -4.47 -17.51 -16.46
CA THR A 321 -3.41 -18.51 -16.24
C THR A 321 -2.02 -17.96 -16.56
N ALA A 322 -1.89 -17.15 -17.61
CA ALA A 322 -0.64 -16.48 -17.95
C ALA A 322 -0.23 -15.45 -16.88
N ARG A 323 -1.20 -14.65 -16.38
CA ARG A 323 -1.01 -13.74 -15.24
C ARG A 323 -0.57 -14.52 -14.00
N LEU A 324 -1.26 -15.60 -13.67
CA LEU A 324 -0.97 -16.41 -12.49
C LEU A 324 0.43 -17.03 -12.54
N ALA A 325 0.82 -17.65 -13.66
CA ALA A 325 2.13 -18.27 -13.81
C ALA A 325 3.27 -17.27 -13.61
N VAL A 326 3.17 -16.08 -14.21
CA VAL A 326 4.20 -15.03 -14.07
C VAL A 326 4.22 -14.44 -12.65
N LEU A 327 3.06 -14.26 -12.01
CA LEU A 327 3.00 -13.80 -10.62
C LEU A 327 3.58 -14.83 -9.63
N LEU A 328 3.24 -16.11 -9.79
CA LEU A 328 3.78 -17.19 -8.96
C LEU A 328 5.30 -17.31 -9.12
N LEU A 329 5.81 -17.22 -10.34
CA LEU A 329 7.26 -17.27 -10.60
C LEU A 329 8.00 -16.07 -10.00
N ALA A 330 7.47 -14.85 -10.18
CA ALA A 330 8.06 -13.64 -9.59
C ALA A 330 8.02 -13.67 -8.05
N VAL A 331 6.94 -14.19 -7.46
CA VAL A 331 6.84 -14.38 -6.01
C VAL A 331 7.79 -15.46 -5.51
N ALA A 332 7.84 -16.63 -6.15
CA ALA A 332 8.71 -17.74 -5.72
C ALA A 332 10.19 -17.33 -5.75
N LEU A 333 10.61 -16.62 -6.81
CA LEU A 333 11.94 -16.03 -6.90
C LEU A 333 12.20 -15.03 -5.76
N THR A 334 11.24 -14.15 -5.47
CA THR A 334 11.39 -13.16 -4.39
C THR A 334 11.37 -13.79 -3.00
N ALA A 335 10.59 -14.84 -2.78
CA ALA A 335 10.60 -15.61 -1.54
C ALA A 335 11.97 -16.31 -1.36
N CYS A 336 12.52 -16.91 -2.42
CA CYS A 336 13.86 -17.51 -2.39
C CYS A 336 14.96 -16.51 -1.98
N VAL A 337 14.83 -15.24 -2.36
CA VAL A 337 15.67 -14.11 -1.90
C VAL A 337 15.38 -13.75 -0.43
N VAL A 338 14.14 -13.38 -0.12
CA VAL A 338 13.76 -12.82 1.19
C VAL A 338 14.03 -13.81 2.33
N THR A 339 13.89 -15.11 2.08
CA THR A 339 14.19 -16.17 3.05
C THR A 339 15.64 -16.19 3.51
N ARG A 340 16.59 -15.79 2.65
CA ARG A 340 18.04 -15.82 2.90
C ARG A 340 18.59 -14.51 3.42
N ILE A 341 18.29 -13.40 2.75
CA ILE A 341 18.86 -12.07 3.09
C ILE A 341 17.88 -11.14 3.81
N GLY A 342 16.72 -11.64 4.19
CA GLY A 342 15.68 -10.85 4.83
C GLY A 342 15.00 -9.84 3.91
N VAL A 343 14.39 -8.81 4.50
CA VAL A 343 13.51 -7.89 3.76
C VAL A 343 14.31 -6.77 3.09
N VAL A 344 14.62 -6.95 1.80
CA VAL A 344 15.20 -5.89 0.95
C VAL A 344 14.10 -5.07 0.29
N GLY A 345 14.10 -3.77 0.54
CA GLY A 345 13.15 -2.81 -0.04
C GLY A 345 13.57 -2.32 -1.44
N PHE A 346 12.63 -1.67 -2.13
CA PHE A 346 12.82 -0.82 -3.31
C PHE A 346 13.48 -1.37 -4.59
N VAL A 347 14.38 -2.35 -4.57
CA VAL A 347 15.08 -2.86 -5.77
C VAL A 347 14.07 -3.34 -6.82
N GLY A 348 13.13 -4.20 -6.42
CA GLY A 348 12.04 -4.68 -7.27
C GLY A 348 10.93 -3.66 -7.60
N LEU A 349 11.05 -2.41 -7.16
CA LEU A 349 10.07 -1.35 -7.44
C LEU A 349 10.67 -0.19 -8.24
N ALA A 350 11.79 0.36 -7.77
CA ALA A 350 12.49 1.48 -8.40
C ALA A 350 13.23 1.06 -9.68
N ILE A 351 13.98 -0.05 -9.67
CA ILE A 351 14.84 -0.42 -10.82
C ILE A 351 14.04 -0.66 -12.11
N PRO A 352 12.93 -1.42 -12.13
CA PRO A 352 12.10 -1.55 -13.33
C PRO A 352 11.51 -0.21 -13.81
N ALA A 353 11.32 0.74 -12.90
CA ALA A 353 10.86 2.08 -13.24
C ALA A 353 11.99 2.95 -13.85
N ILE A 354 13.23 2.86 -13.35
CA ILE A 354 14.41 3.46 -14.01
C ILE A 354 14.54 2.91 -15.43
N VAL A 355 14.49 1.58 -15.58
CA VAL A 355 14.56 0.91 -16.88
C VAL A 355 13.48 1.42 -17.84
N ARG A 356 12.23 1.65 -17.38
CA ARG A 356 11.18 2.24 -18.22
C ARG A 356 11.50 3.67 -18.70
N LEU A 357 12.21 4.51 -17.93
CA LEU A 357 12.67 5.82 -18.42
C LEU A 357 13.69 5.68 -19.57
N CYS A 358 14.46 4.59 -19.59
CA CYS A 358 15.34 4.23 -20.70
C CYS A 358 14.62 3.62 -21.91
N ARG A 359 13.27 3.53 -21.91
CA ARG A 359 12.42 3.09 -23.04
C ARG A 359 12.95 1.82 -23.76
N PRO A 360 13.01 0.66 -23.07
CA PRO A 360 13.55 -0.57 -23.63
C PRO A 360 12.71 -1.04 -24.83
N ARG A 361 13.40 -1.38 -25.93
CA ARG A 361 12.78 -1.77 -27.23
C ARG A 361 12.00 -3.10 -27.19
N SER A 362 12.01 -3.85 -26.09
CA SER A 362 11.19 -5.06 -25.89
C SER A 362 11.06 -5.43 -24.41
N VAL A 363 10.05 -6.25 -24.08
CA VAL A 363 9.86 -6.80 -22.72
C VAL A 363 11.06 -7.61 -22.25
N ALA A 364 11.61 -8.49 -23.10
CA ALA A 364 12.81 -9.27 -22.77
C ALA A 364 14.02 -8.37 -22.43
N ARG A 365 14.23 -7.28 -23.19
CA ARG A 365 15.26 -6.28 -22.87
C ARG A 365 14.95 -5.54 -21.57
N SER A 366 13.69 -5.26 -21.26
CA SER A 366 13.28 -4.65 -19.98
C SER A 366 13.53 -5.58 -18.79
N LEU A 367 13.31 -6.89 -18.94
CA LEU A 367 13.57 -7.90 -17.91
C LEU A 367 15.08 -8.03 -17.64
N LEU A 368 15.88 -8.22 -18.70
CA LEU A 368 17.35 -8.29 -18.60
C LEU A 368 17.96 -7.02 -18.00
N ALA A 369 17.54 -5.84 -18.47
CA ALA A 369 18.01 -4.56 -17.94
C ALA A 369 17.63 -4.37 -16.45
N SER A 370 16.46 -4.83 -16.03
CA SER A 370 16.03 -4.74 -14.63
C SER A 370 16.78 -5.73 -13.73
N ALA A 371 17.19 -6.89 -14.27
CA ALA A 371 18.08 -7.81 -13.58
C ALA A 371 19.49 -7.22 -13.40
N VAL A 372 20.14 -6.75 -14.48
CA VAL A 372 21.50 -6.19 -14.41
C VAL A 372 21.56 -4.96 -13.50
N LEU A 373 20.67 -3.97 -13.69
CA LEU A 373 20.63 -2.81 -12.79
C LEU A 373 20.17 -3.16 -11.38
N GLY A 374 19.40 -4.24 -11.20
CA GLY A 374 18.94 -4.71 -9.89
C GLY A 374 20.09 -5.24 -9.06
N GLY A 375 20.94 -6.08 -9.65
CA GLY A 375 22.14 -6.61 -9.01
C GLY A 375 23.13 -5.51 -8.65
N LEU A 376 23.45 -4.64 -9.60
CA LEU A 376 24.38 -3.52 -9.39
C LEU A 376 23.87 -2.54 -8.31
N ALA A 377 22.55 -2.31 -8.24
CA ALA A 377 21.97 -1.44 -7.21
C ALA A 377 22.00 -2.07 -5.80
N LEU A 378 21.75 -3.37 -5.66
CA LEU A 378 21.84 -4.03 -4.34
C LEU A 378 23.31 -4.18 -3.89
N PHE A 379 24.22 -4.52 -4.80
CA PHE A 379 25.66 -4.51 -4.53
C PHE A 379 26.15 -3.14 -4.08
N ALA A 380 25.81 -2.07 -4.79
CA ALA A 380 26.19 -0.71 -4.40
C ALA A 380 25.62 -0.29 -3.03
N ALA A 381 24.36 -0.67 -2.74
CA ALA A 381 23.74 -0.38 -1.44
C ALA A 381 24.35 -1.19 -0.28
N ASP A 382 24.74 -2.46 -0.51
CA ASP A 382 25.40 -3.30 0.50
C ASP A 382 26.86 -2.89 0.75
N ALA A 383 27.58 -2.47 -0.30
CA ALA A 383 28.91 -1.86 -0.16
C ALA A 383 28.85 -0.54 0.62
N LEU A 384 27.88 0.33 0.31
CA LEU A 384 27.63 1.55 1.08
C LEU A 384 27.20 1.27 2.53
N ALA A 385 26.47 0.18 2.79
CA ALA A 385 26.09 -0.24 4.13
C ALA A 385 27.28 -0.74 4.96
N GLN A 386 28.22 -1.46 4.34
CA GLN A 386 29.48 -1.89 4.98
C GLN A 386 30.33 -0.67 5.37
N LEU A 387 30.65 0.19 4.40
CA LEU A 387 31.37 1.45 4.64
C LEU A 387 30.70 2.33 5.71
N SER A 388 29.36 2.45 5.68
CA SER A 388 28.61 3.20 6.71
C SER A 388 28.69 2.54 8.09
N SER A 389 28.81 1.21 8.16
CA SER A 389 28.91 0.49 9.43
C SER A 389 30.27 0.70 10.10
N GLU A 390 31.33 0.66 9.29
CA GLU A 390 32.71 0.91 9.74
C GLU A 390 32.90 2.36 10.17
N LEU A 391 32.48 3.33 9.35
CA LEU A 391 32.58 4.76 9.65
C LEU A 391 31.78 5.21 10.89
N THR A 392 30.75 4.45 11.30
CA THR A 392 29.90 4.80 12.47
C THR A 392 30.08 3.88 13.68
N GLY A 393 30.88 2.80 13.55
CA GLY A 393 31.03 1.78 14.58
C GLY A 393 29.72 1.06 14.94
N ARG A 394 28.73 1.04 14.04
CA ARG A 394 27.35 0.57 14.29
C ARG A 394 26.84 -0.22 13.09
N LEU A 395 26.15 -1.32 13.32
CA LEU A 395 25.64 -2.17 12.23
C LEU A 395 24.55 -1.44 11.42
N VAL A 396 24.84 -1.08 10.17
CA VAL A 396 23.88 -0.48 9.23
C VAL A 396 23.32 -1.55 8.30
N PRO A 397 22.01 -1.88 8.35
CA PRO A 397 21.42 -2.90 7.49
C PRO A 397 21.32 -2.45 6.03
N ALA A 398 21.79 -3.29 5.10
CA ALA A 398 21.78 -3.00 3.68
C ALA A 398 20.37 -2.86 3.09
N GLY A 399 19.37 -3.61 3.60
CA GLY A 399 17.98 -3.44 3.19
C GLY A 399 17.44 -2.04 3.54
N ALA A 400 17.83 -1.47 4.69
CA ALA A 400 17.49 -0.10 5.04
C ALA A 400 18.20 0.93 4.13
N VAL A 401 19.48 0.69 3.77
CA VAL A 401 20.21 1.54 2.81
C VAL A 401 19.58 1.52 1.42
N THR A 402 19.14 0.36 0.90
CA THR A 402 18.44 0.28 -0.39
C THR A 402 17.16 1.11 -0.43
N ALA A 403 16.43 1.17 0.69
CA ALA A 403 15.18 1.92 0.78
C ALA A 403 15.43 3.43 1.02
N LEU A 404 16.48 3.79 1.79
CA LEU A 404 16.94 5.17 1.99
C LEU A 404 17.28 5.86 0.65
N PHE A 405 18.00 5.18 -0.24
CA PHE A 405 18.31 5.72 -1.59
C PHE A 405 17.20 5.46 -2.61
N GLY A 406 16.49 4.34 -2.50
CA GLY A 406 15.42 3.95 -3.43
C GLY A 406 14.20 4.87 -3.39
N ALA A 407 13.86 5.42 -2.22
CA ALA A 407 12.70 6.30 -2.06
C ALA A 407 12.86 7.67 -2.77
N PRO A 408 13.97 8.42 -2.63
CA PRO A 408 14.25 9.60 -3.45
C PRO A 408 14.26 9.31 -4.95
N VAL A 409 14.85 8.17 -5.37
CA VAL A 409 14.86 7.75 -6.78
C VAL A 409 13.45 7.52 -7.31
N LEU A 410 12.59 6.86 -6.53
CA LEU A 410 11.16 6.71 -6.83
C LEU A 410 10.47 8.08 -6.94
N PHE A 411 10.68 8.97 -5.97
CA PHE A 411 10.10 10.32 -5.94
C PHE A 411 10.41 11.12 -7.23
N VAL A 412 11.67 11.06 -7.71
CA VAL A 412 12.10 11.69 -8.97
C VAL A 412 11.50 10.99 -10.20
N LEU A 413 11.48 9.66 -10.23
CA LEU A 413 10.88 8.85 -11.31
C LEU A 413 9.43 9.23 -11.59
N LEU A 414 8.68 9.46 -10.53
CA LEU A 414 7.26 9.75 -10.57
C LEU A 414 6.97 11.19 -10.97
N SER A 415 7.86 12.12 -10.59
CA SER A 415 7.79 13.50 -11.09
C SER A 415 7.90 13.58 -12.64
N ARG A 416 8.47 12.54 -13.27
CA ARG A 416 8.73 12.45 -14.72
C ARG A 416 7.78 11.51 -15.47
N THR A 417 6.95 10.71 -14.79
CA THR A 417 6.03 9.76 -15.46
C THR A 417 4.60 10.28 -15.45
N ARG A 418 4.00 10.38 -16.65
CA ARG A 418 2.56 10.64 -16.77
C ARG A 418 1.81 9.37 -16.40
N LEU A 419 1.32 9.29 -15.16
CA LEU A 419 0.36 8.27 -14.77
C LEU A 419 -0.90 8.44 -15.63
N PRO A 420 -1.44 7.37 -16.24
CA PRO A 420 -2.67 7.47 -17.01
C PRO A 420 -3.81 7.83 -16.06
N ALA A 421 -4.49 8.94 -16.33
CA ALA A 421 -5.69 9.32 -15.60
C ALA A 421 -6.68 8.15 -15.71
N ARG A 422 -7.12 7.59 -14.57
CA ARG A 422 -8.20 6.61 -14.58
C ARG A 422 -9.43 7.27 -15.20
N PRO A 423 -10.09 6.66 -16.19
CA PRO A 423 -11.42 7.09 -16.58
C PRO A 423 -12.27 7.16 -15.32
N HIS A 424 -12.96 8.27 -15.11
CA HIS A 424 -14.00 8.34 -14.09
C HIS A 424 -15.11 7.39 -14.53
N GLN A 425 -15.08 6.14 -14.04
CA GLN A 425 -16.29 5.35 -13.98
C GLN A 425 -17.19 6.05 -12.96
N PRO A 426 -18.30 6.69 -13.38
CA PRO A 426 -19.25 7.21 -12.41
C PRO A 426 -19.69 6.01 -11.55
N ALA A 427 -19.72 6.20 -10.23
CA ALA A 427 -20.13 5.14 -9.32
C ALA A 427 -21.48 4.58 -9.80
N GLY A 428 -21.49 3.28 -10.13
CA GLY A 428 -22.54 2.69 -10.98
C GLY A 428 -23.93 3.08 -10.51
N HIS A 429 -24.66 3.80 -11.38
CA HIS A 429 -26.00 4.29 -11.10
C HIS A 429 -26.94 3.09 -10.98
N THR A 430 -27.03 2.58 -9.76
CA THR A 430 -27.86 1.46 -9.36
C THR A 430 -29.26 2.01 -9.16
N ASP A 431 -30.02 2.13 -10.25
CA ASP A 431 -31.34 2.76 -10.24
C ASP A 431 -32.23 2.17 -9.13
N GLY A 432 -32.55 3.03 -8.17
CA GLY A 432 -33.21 2.63 -6.94
C GLY A 432 -33.39 3.84 -6.03
N ARG A 433 -34.60 4.00 -5.49
CA ARG A 433 -34.93 5.06 -4.54
C ARG A 433 -34.17 4.83 -3.23
N PHE A 434 -32.99 5.44 -3.10
CA PHE A 434 -32.09 5.19 -1.99
C PHE A 434 -32.68 5.69 -0.67
N HIS A 435 -33.03 4.75 0.21
CA HIS A 435 -33.06 5.02 1.63
C HIS A 435 -31.61 5.21 2.11
N ASP A 436 -31.23 6.47 2.38
CA ASP A 436 -30.08 6.77 3.23
C ASP A 436 -30.25 6.06 4.57
N ALA A 437 -29.14 5.62 5.18
CA ALA A 437 -29.20 5.18 6.56
C ALA A 437 -29.53 6.36 7.48
N GLY A 438 -30.75 6.35 8.04
CA GLY A 438 -31.28 7.44 8.85
C GLY A 438 -30.72 7.50 10.29
N LEU A 439 -31.32 8.38 11.09
CA LEU A 439 -30.97 8.60 12.51
C LEU A 439 -30.90 7.30 13.33
N GLY A 440 -31.71 6.29 13.02
CA GLY A 440 -31.66 4.98 13.69
C GLY A 440 -30.32 4.26 13.59
N LEU A 441 -29.56 4.39 12.49
CA LEU A 441 -28.21 3.84 12.40
C LEU A 441 -27.26 4.59 13.35
N LEU A 442 -27.33 5.92 13.37
CA LEU A 442 -26.47 6.74 14.23
C LEU A 442 -26.79 6.52 15.71
N ALA A 443 -28.07 6.36 16.06
CA ALA A 443 -28.50 6.01 17.41
C ALA A 443 -28.00 4.61 17.83
N GLY A 444 -28.10 3.60 16.96
CA GLY A 444 -27.56 2.26 17.22
C GLY A 444 -26.04 2.25 17.42
N LEU A 445 -25.30 2.98 16.57
CA LEU A 445 -23.85 3.17 16.73
C LEU A 445 -23.50 3.94 18.00
N ALA A 446 -24.23 5.00 18.35
CA ALA A 446 -24.02 5.76 19.58
C ALA A 446 -24.28 4.91 20.84
N ALA A 447 -25.36 4.13 20.85
CA ALA A 447 -25.65 3.19 21.94
C ALA A 447 -24.56 2.11 22.06
N THR A 448 -24.07 1.58 20.94
CA THR A 448 -22.94 0.63 20.93
C THR A 448 -21.68 1.27 21.50
N LEU A 449 -21.38 2.53 21.14
CA LEU A 449 -20.22 3.25 21.69
C LEU A 449 -20.35 3.48 23.20
N VAL A 450 -21.53 3.83 23.70
CA VAL A 450 -21.77 3.99 25.15
C VAL A 450 -21.55 2.67 25.89
N VAL A 451 -22.09 1.55 25.37
CA VAL A 451 -21.88 0.21 25.95
C VAL A 451 -20.40 -0.18 25.94
N VAL A 452 -19.69 0.02 24.83
CA VAL A 452 -18.25 -0.29 24.71
C VAL A 452 -17.40 0.59 25.61
N ALA A 453 -17.72 1.88 25.76
CA ALA A 453 -17.00 2.79 26.66
C ALA A 453 -17.26 2.46 28.14
N ALA A 454 -18.51 2.14 28.51
CA ALA A 454 -18.86 1.70 29.87
C ALA A 454 -18.14 0.39 30.23
N ALA A 455 -18.16 -0.61 29.33
CA ALA A 455 -17.40 -1.85 29.49
C ALA A 455 -15.89 -1.58 29.63
N ALA A 456 -15.32 -0.70 28.79
CA ALA A 456 -13.91 -0.36 28.81
C ALA A 456 -13.46 0.34 30.12
N LEU A 457 -14.34 1.11 30.77
CA LEU A 457 -14.09 1.73 32.07
C LEU A 457 -14.27 0.73 33.22
N LEU A 458 -15.45 0.09 33.30
CA LEU A 458 -15.90 -0.66 34.48
C LEU A 458 -15.37 -2.09 34.53
N ILE A 459 -15.18 -2.78 33.40
CA ILE A 459 -14.73 -4.18 33.42
C ILE A 459 -13.21 -4.24 33.52
N GLY A 460 -12.71 -4.98 34.50
CA GLY A 460 -11.29 -5.28 34.70
C GLY A 460 -11.00 -6.77 34.65
N ARG A 461 -9.72 -7.09 34.44
CA ARG A 461 -9.16 -8.41 34.71
C ARG A 461 -7.87 -8.23 35.50
N THR A 462 -7.81 -8.86 36.66
CA THR A 462 -6.69 -8.81 37.61
C THR A 462 -6.03 -10.18 37.74
N GLY A 463 -5.07 -10.32 38.66
CA GLY A 463 -4.58 -11.65 39.05
C GLY A 463 -5.62 -12.51 39.78
N ALA A 464 -6.67 -11.92 40.35
CA ALA A 464 -7.73 -12.64 41.07
C ALA A 464 -8.88 -13.11 40.15
N GLY A 465 -9.09 -12.46 38.99
CA GLY A 465 -10.10 -12.87 38.02
C GLY A 465 -10.66 -11.71 37.20
N TRP A 466 -11.97 -11.76 36.96
CA TRP A 466 -12.72 -10.66 36.34
C TRP A 466 -13.41 -9.84 37.42
N GLU A 467 -13.26 -8.52 37.36
CA GLU A 467 -13.75 -7.59 38.36
C GLU A 467 -14.56 -6.47 37.71
N LEU A 468 -15.60 -6.00 38.41
CA LEU A 468 -16.40 -4.84 38.00
C LEU A 468 -16.03 -3.66 38.91
N LEU A 469 -15.18 -2.78 38.40
CA LEU A 469 -14.69 -1.62 39.14
C LEU A 469 -15.83 -0.63 39.38
N ALA A 470 -16.31 -0.59 40.62
CA ALA A 470 -17.33 0.38 41.04
C ALA A 470 -16.65 1.74 41.29
N PRO A 471 -17.19 2.87 40.78
CA PRO A 471 -16.61 4.20 41.01
C PRO A 471 -16.45 4.60 42.48
N SER A 472 -17.20 3.97 43.39
CA SER A 472 -17.17 4.19 44.84
C SER A 472 -16.11 3.38 45.60
N GLY A 473 -15.61 2.28 45.03
CA GLY A 473 -14.56 1.45 45.64
C GLY A 473 -13.22 1.68 44.95
N ASP A 474 -13.15 1.35 43.66
CA ASP A 474 -11.93 1.40 42.85
C ASP A 474 -11.70 2.78 42.19
N GLY A 475 -12.13 3.85 42.85
CA GLY A 475 -12.17 5.21 42.29
C GLY A 475 -10.84 5.67 41.69
N ALA A 476 -9.72 5.31 42.30
CA ALA A 476 -8.38 5.60 41.76
C ALA A 476 -8.10 4.88 40.42
N LEU A 477 -8.48 3.60 40.29
CA LEU A 477 -8.33 2.85 39.04
C LEU A 477 -9.32 3.32 37.97
N PHE A 478 -10.53 3.71 38.35
CA PHE A 478 -11.50 4.34 37.45
C PHE A 478 -10.96 5.67 36.88
N LEU A 479 -10.44 6.55 37.76
CA LEU A 479 -9.85 7.83 37.36
C LEU A 479 -8.59 7.64 36.50
N ALA A 480 -7.76 6.63 36.75
CA ALA A 480 -6.62 6.29 35.90
C ALA A 480 -7.03 5.75 34.51
N ARG A 481 -8.17 5.03 34.41
CA ARG A 481 -8.71 4.54 33.13
C ARG A 481 -9.37 5.63 32.29
N LEU A 482 -9.93 6.67 32.91
CA LEU A 482 -10.76 7.66 32.21
C LEU A 482 -10.01 8.43 31.11
N PRO A 483 -8.80 9.00 31.32
CA PRO A 483 -8.02 9.62 30.25
C PRO A 483 -7.66 8.65 29.12
N ARG A 484 -7.35 7.39 29.46
CA ARG A 484 -7.00 6.35 28.50
C ARG A 484 -8.16 5.94 27.60
N VAL A 485 -9.34 5.70 28.18
CA VAL A 485 -10.55 5.34 27.41
C VAL A 485 -11.06 6.52 26.59
N ALA A 486 -10.98 7.75 27.12
CA ALA A 486 -11.30 8.96 26.36
C ALA A 486 -10.30 9.20 25.20
N GLY A 487 -9.01 8.94 25.43
CA GLY A 487 -7.98 8.95 24.38
C GLY A 487 -8.24 7.94 23.28
N ALA A 488 -8.50 6.67 23.65
CA ALA A 488 -8.92 5.60 22.75
C ALA A 488 -10.08 6.03 21.85
N LEU A 489 -11.13 6.57 22.46
CA LEU A 489 -12.33 7.05 21.78
C LEU A 489 -12.02 8.19 20.79
N LEU A 490 -11.36 9.26 21.26
CA LEU A 490 -11.12 10.46 20.47
C LEU A 490 -10.10 10.26 19.34
N ALA A 491 -9.00 9.54 19.59
CA ALA A 491 -8.02 9.24 18.54
C ALA A 491 -8.55 8.21 17.53
N GLY A 492 -9.36 7.25 17.96
CA GLY A 492 -10.10 6.38 17.04
C GLY A 492 -11.01 7.17 16.10
N ALA A 493 -11.80 8.11 16.64
CA ALA A 493 -12.64 9.01 15.85
C ALA A 493 -11.82 9.95 14.93
N ALA A 494 -10.71 10.49 15.42
CA ALA A 494 -9.83 11.39 14.69
C ALA A 494 -9.12 10.72 13.50
N ILE A 495 -8.56 9.52 13.70
CA ILE A 495 -7.94 8.71 12.64
C ILE A 495 -9.01 8.31 11.60
N ALA A 496 -10.22 7.95 12.06
CA ALA A 496 -11.33 7.63 11.17
C ALA A 496 -11.79 8.83 10.30
N LEU A 497 -11.92 10.03 10.89
CA LEU A 497 -12.28 11.24 10.14
C LEU A 497 -11.17 11.68 9.19
N SER A 498 -9.90 11.62 9.61
CA SER A 498 -8.77 11.85 8.71
C SER A 498 -8.79 10.88 7.53
N GLY A 499 -9.04 9.59 7.79
CA GLY A 499 -9.24 8.57 6.77
C GLY A 499 -10.37 8.88 5.80
N LEU A 500 -11.53 9.34 6.30
CA LEU A 500 -12.65 9.78 5.46
C LEU A 500 -12.27 10.92 4.51
N LEU A 501 -11.58 11.94 5.03
CA LEU A 501 -11.13 13.09 4.24
C LEU A 501 -10.11 12.67 3.19
N VAL A 502 -9.12 11.85 3.57
CA VAL A 502 -8.12 11.31 2.64
C VAL A 502 -8.79 10.47 1.55
N GLN A 503 -9.69 9.54 1.89
CA GLN A 503 -10.41 8.72 0.89
C GLN A 503 -11.24 9.56 -0.09
N LYS A 504 -11.95 10.59 0.40
CA LYS A 504 -12.76 11.47 -0.46
C LYS A 504 -11.90 12.36 -1.36
N ILE A 505 -10.91 13.05 -0.80
CA ILE A 505 -10.09 14.00 -1.56
C ILE A 505 -9.18 13.30 -2.58
N VAL A 506 -8.73 12.08 -2.29
CA VAL A 506 -7.93 11.22 -3.17
C VAL A 506 -8.83 10.36 -4.09
N GLY A 507 -10.16 10.39 -3.96
CA GLY A 507 -11.08 9.59 -4.78
C GLY A 507 -10.77 8.07 -4.74
N ASN A 508 -10.20 7.60 -3.62
CA ASN A 508 -9.64 6.26 -3.50
C ASN A 508 -9.98 5.67 -2.13
N ASP A 509 -10.82 4.63 -2.15
CA ASP A 509 -11.24 3.84 -0.99
C ASP A 509 -10.10 3.29 -0.12
N LEU A 510 -8.88 3.28 -0.65
CA LEU A 510 -7.70 2.63 -0.10
C LEU A 510 -6.66 3.64 0.40
N ALA A 511 -6.94 4.94 0.30
CA ALA A 511 -6.05 5.97 0.82
C ALA A 511 -6.23 6.08 2.35
N SER A 512 -5.13 6.02 3.10
CA SER A 512 -5.10 6.18 4.57
C SER A 512 -4.11 7.28 4.98
N PRO A 513 -4.22 7.84 6.19
CA PRO A 513 -3.24 8.80 6.70
C PRO A 513 -1.86 8.16 6.92
N GLU A 514 -1.82 6.86 7.24
CA GLU A 514 -0.59 6.07 7.38
C GLU A 514 0.17 6.02 6.04
N LEU A 515 -0.55 5.80 4.93
CA LEU A 515 0.00 5.83 3.56
C LEU A 515 0.45 7.21 3.09
N LEU A 516 0.12 8.30 3.79
CA LEU A 516 0.64 9.63 3.51
C LEU A 516 2.02 9.89 4.16
N GLY A 517 2.58 8.91 4.89
CA GLY A 517 3.85 9.04 5.59
C GLY A 517 3.79 9.91 6.85
N ILE A 518 2.60 10.38 7.25
CA ILE A 518 2.39 11.23 8.44
C ILE A 518 2.81 10.48 9.70
N SER A 519 2.35 9.23 9.86
CA SER A 519 2.68 8.35 10.97
C SER A 519 4.19 8.10 11.07
N ASN A 520 4.86 7.92 9.93
CA ASN A 520 6.29 7.66 9.87
C ASN A 520 7.10 8.96 10.10
N GLY A 521 6.53 10.13 9.80
CA GLY A 521 7.06 11.43 10.21
C GLY A 521 7.04 11.60 11.73
N ALA A 522 5.92 11.27 12.39
CA ALA A 522 5.84 11.29 13.85
C ALA A 522 6.87 10.35 14.49
N ALA A 523 6.90 9.09 14.00
CA ALA A 523 7.86 8.08 14.45
C ALA A 523 9.32 8.53 14.27
N ALA A 524 9.69 9.07 13.11
CA ALA A 524 11.05 9.54 12.85
C ALA A 524 11.45 10.74 13.73
N GLY A 525 10.54 11.67 13.98
CA GLY A 525 10.79 12.80 14.90
C GLY A 525 11.02 12.35 16.35
N ILE A 526 10.24 11.39 16.83
CA ILE A 526 10.39 10.79 18.16
C ILE A 526 11.70 10.00 18.27
N VAL A 527 12.01 9.16 17.29
CA VAL A 527 13.26 8.38 17.22
C VAL A 527 14.49 9.31 17.15
N PHE A 528 14.40 10.43 16.43
CA PHE A 528 15.45 11.46 16.40
C PHE A 528 15.64 12.13 17.78
N SER A 529 14.56 12.56 18.45
CA SER A 529 14.67 13.16 19.79
C SER A 529 15.28 12.18 20.81
N ALA A 530 14.84 10.92 20.78
CA ALA A 530 15.29 9.92 21.73
C ALA A 530 16.74 9.46 21.47
N LEU A 531 17.08 9.08 20.23
CA LEU A 531 18.34 8.40 19.91
C LEU A 531 19.44 9.31 19.33
N VAL A 532 19.10 10.53 18.88
CA VAL A 532 20.08 11.51 18.35
C VAL A 532 20.27 12.68 19.32
N LEU A 533 19.19 13.23 19.89
CA LEU A 533 19.27 14.31 20.87
C LEU A 533 19.40 13.80 22.33
N GLY A 534 19.14 12.51 22.59
CA GLY A 534 19.12 11.95 23.95
C GLY A 534 17.95 12.43 24.83
N VAL A 535 17.00 13.18 24.27
CA VAL A 535 15.92 13.82 25.04
C VAL A 535 14.70 12.90 25.09
N LEU A 536 14.57 12.21 26.24
CA LEU A 536 13.49 11.27 26.54
C LEU A 536 12.29 11.89 27.26
N SER A 537 12.28 13.21 27.49
CA SER A 537 11.14 13.87 28.15
C SER A 537 9.90 13.81 27.26
N ARG A 538 8.75 13.41 27.85
CA ARG A 538 7.50 13.20 27.11
C ARG A 538 7.11 14.39 26.23
N THR A 539 7.28 15.61 26.73
CA THR A 539 6.97 16.84 25.99
C THR A 539 7.88 17.03 24.78
N ALA A 540 9.17 16.70 24.86
CA ALA A 540 10.08 16.75 23.72
C ALA A 540 9.76 15.68 22.68
N LEU A 541 9.48 14.44 23.10
CA LEU A 541 9.03 13.37 22.20
C LEU A 541 7.70 13.76 21.50
N LEU A 542 6.76 14.37 22.23
CA LEU A 542 5.50 14.84 21.65
C LEU A 542 5.74 15.96 20.61
N LEU A 543 6.53 16.97 20.95
CA LEU A 543 6.83 18.09 20.05
C LEU A 543 7.63 17.64 18.82
N SER A 544 8.63 16.76 18.99
CA SER A 544 9.44 16.27 17.86
C SER A 544 8.63 15.40 16.91
N GLY A 545 7.70 14.57 17.41
CA GLY A 545 6.75 13.83 16.57
C GLY A 545 5.79 14.75 15.82
N ILE A 546 5.26 15.80 16.46
CA ILE A 546 4.42 16.81 15.78
C ILE A 546 5.22 17.49 14.65
N VAL A 547 6.45 17.91 14.91
CA VAL A 547 7.34 18.53 13.91
C VAL A 547 7.64 17.57 12.76
N GLY A 548 7.96 16.31 13.05
CA GLY A 548 8.24 15.29 12.03
C GLY A 548 7.02 14.98 11.15
N ALA A 549 5.84 14.85 11.74
CA ALA A 549 4.58 14.61 11.02
C ALA A 549 4.16 15.80 10.15
N LEU A 550 4.30 17.03 10.66
CA LEU A 550 4.05 18.25 9.89
C LEU A 550 5.07 18.43 8.76
N GLY A 551 6.36 18.15 9.03
CA GLY A 551 7.42 18.16 8.01
C GLY A 551 7.14 17.16 6.88
N ALA A 552 6.78 15.92 7.21
CA ALA A 552 6.40 14.92 6.22
C ALA A 552 5.18 15.37 5.38
N THR A 553 4.15 15.91 6.04
CA THR A 553 2.97 16.47 5.38
C THR A 553 3.33 17.60 4.39
N LEU A 554 4.21 18.52 4.80
CA LEU A 554 4.64 19.64 3.97
C LEU A 554 5.43 19.17 2.74
N VAL A 555 6.29 18.16 2.86
CA VAL A 555 7.01 17.56 1.71
C VAL A 555 6.04 16.93 0.70
N VAL A 556 5.06 16.15 1.16
CA VAL A 556 4.03 15.54 0.31
C VAL A 556 3.19 16.59 -0.41
N LEU A 557 2.72 17.63 0.31
CA LEU A 557 1.93 18.71 -0.28
C LEU A 557 2.75 19.60 -1.23
N TRP A 558 4.03 19.85 -0.94
CA TRP A 558 4.95 20.59 -1.82
C TRP A 558 5.17 19.86 -3.15
N PHE A 559 5.35 18.53 -3.11
CA PHE A 559 5.47 17.70 -4.31
C PHE A 559 4.15 17.67 -5.10
N ALA A 560 3.03 17.40 -4.44
CA ALA A 560 1.71 17.34 -5.06
C ALA A 560 1.32 18.65 -5.79
N ARG A 561 1.71 19.82 -5.26
CA ARG A 561 1.49 21.13 -5.90
C ARG A 561 2.18 21.25 -7.27
N ARG A 562 3.23 20.48 -7.54
CA ARG A 562 3.99 20.51 -8.82
C ARG A 562 3.39 19.61 -9.91
N HIS A 563 2.40 18.76 -9.59
CA HIS A 563 1.84 17.79 -10.53
C HIS A 563 0.40 18.11 -10.97
N ARG A 564 0.06 17.73 -12.21
CA ARG A 564 -1.28 17.95 -12.79
C ARG A 564 -2.33 17.06 -12.13
N ASP A 565 -2.02 15.78 -11.97
CA ASP A 565 -2.77 14.84 -11.13
C ASP A 565 -2.22 14.91 -9.70
N GLN A 566 -2.90 15.68 -8.86
CA GLN A 566 -2.53 15.84 -7.45
C GLN A 566 -2.86 14.59 -6.63
N ILE A 567 -3.89 13.84 -7.03
CA ILE A 567 -4.41 12.66 -6.31
C ILE A 567 -3.36 11.55 -6.32
N ALA A 568 -2.88 11.19 -7.51
CA ALA A 568 -1.88 10.16 -7.66
C ALA A 568 -0.51 10.59 -7.10
N ALA A 569 -0.18 11.89 -7.17
CA ALA A 569 1.06 12.43 -6.60
C ALA A 569 1.05 12.41 -5.06
N VAL A 570 -0.06 12.77 -4.39
CA VAL A 570 -0.17 12.79 -2.91
C VAL A 570 0.03 11.41 -2.31
N LEU A 571 -0.76 10.41 -2.74
CA LEU A 571 -0.72 9.05 -2.19
C LEU A 571 0.69 8.46 -2.27
N LEU A 572 1.39 8.78 -3.35
CA LEU A 572 2.61 8.10 -3.74
C LEU A 572 3.88 8.82 -3.27
N ALA A 573 3.87 10.15 -3.21
CA ALA A 573 4.84 10.89 -2.41
C ALA A 573 4.77 10.46 -0.94
N GLY A 574 3.55 10.22 -0.42
CA GLY A 574 3.31 9.66 0.90
C GLY A 574 3.96 8.30 1.11
N ILE A 575 3.72 7.34 0.22
CA ILE A 575 4.34 5.99 0.28
C ILE A 575 5.86 6.06 0.19
N ALA A 576 6.40 6.86 -0.76
CA ALA A 576 7.85 7.00 -0.94
C ALA A 576 8.52 7.60 0.31
N LEU A 577 7.99 8.73 0.80
CA LEU A 577 8.50 9.40 2.00
C LEU A 577 8.29 8.56 3.26
N GLY A 578 7.17 7.84 3.35
CA GLY A 578 6.88 6.92 4.45
C GLY A 578 7.96 5.86 4.62
N VAL A 579 8.38 5.19 3.54
CA VAL A 579 9.43 4.17 3.65
C VAL A 579 10.84 4.78 3.74
N PHE A 580 11.09 5.98 3.20
CA PHE A 580 12.32 6.73 3.49
C PHE A 580 12.50 6.94 5.01
N LEU A 581 11.44 7.40 5.68
CA LEU A 581 11.41 7.63 7.12
C LEU A 581 11.47 6.30 7.92
N ASP A 582 10.78 5.26 7.48
CA ASP A 582 10.88 3.90 8.05
C ASP A 582 12.31 3.34 7.95
N SER A 583 13.05 3.67 6.89
CA SER A 583 14.46 3.26 6.73
C SER A 583 15.36 3.92 7.77
N ILE A 584 15.16 5.23 8.01
CA ILE A 584 15.87 5.99 9.07
C ILE A 584 15.53 5.40 10.45
N ILE A 585 14.25 5.09 10.70
CA ILE A 585 13.80 4.45 11.94
C ILE A 585 14.50 3.10 12.14
N ARG A 586 14.56 2.23 11.10
CA ARG A 586 15.25 0.93 11.17
C ARG A 586 16.74 1.07 11.47
N ILE A 587 17.44 2.01 10.83
CA ILE A 587 18.88 2.25 11.07
C ILE A 587 19.11 2.72 12.51
N ALA A 588 18.26 3.60 13.03
CA ALA A 588 18.38 4.08 14.42
C ALA A 588 18.05 2.98 15.46
N LEU A 589 17.03 2.16 15.21
CA LEU A 589 16.67 1.03 16.08
C LEU A 589 17.68 -0.13 16.03
N ALA A 590 18.46 -0.26 14.95
CA ALA A 590 19.53 -1.26 14.83
C ALA A 590 20.67 -1.09 15.86
N THR A 591 20.69 0.01 16.62
CA THR A 591 21.65 0.28 17.70
C THR A 591 21.52 -0.64 18.93
N ALA A 592 20.51 -1.52 18.98
CA ALA A 592 20.29 -2.53 20.03
C ALA A 592 20.25 -1.96 21.47
N SER A 593 19.90 -0.68 21.62
CA SER A 593 19.86 0.01 22.91
C SER A 593 18.54 -0.22 23.65
N MET A 594 18.56 -0.14 24.99
CA MET A 594 17.32 -0.15 25.81
C MET A 594 16.34 0.97 25.42
N GLN A 595 16.86 2.09 24.91
CA GLN A 595 16.05 3.18 24.36
C GLN A 595 15.31 2.75 23.07
N ALA A 596 15.97 2.02 22.17
CA ALA A 596 15.33 1.46 20.99
C ALA A 596 14.17 0.52 21.36
N VAL A 597 14.34 -0.33 22.39
CA VAL A 597 13.27 -1.21 22.90
C VAL A 597 12.09 -0.41 23.46
N ALA A 598 12.35 0.61 24.29
CA ALA A 598 11.29 1.49 24.82
C ALA A 598 10.51 2.19 23.69
N LEU A 599 11.17 2.56 22.60
CA LEU A 599 10.54 3.13 21.41
C LEU A 599 9.64 2.14 20.66
N LEU A 600 9.94 0.83 20.65
CA LEU A 600 9.06 -0.18 20.06
C LEU A 600 7.66 -0.17 20.70
N THR A 601 7.60 -0.05 22.03
CA THR A 601 6.33 0.04 22.76
C THR A 601 5.52 1.28 22.34
N TRP A 602 6.15 2.43 22.09
CA TRP A 602 5.45 3.60 21.56
C TRP A 602 5.00 3.40 20.10
N LEU A 603 5.92 2.95 19.24
CA LEU A 603 5.67 2.71 17.81
C LEU A 603 4.57 1.67 17.58
N SER A 604 4.39 0.71 18.49
CA SER A 604 3.37 -0.34 18.40
C SER A 604 1.91 0.15 18.58
N GLY A 605 1.70 1.37 19.07
CA GLY A 605 0.35 1.93 19.27
C GLY A 605 -0.16 1.80 20.71
N SER A 606 0.60 2.31 21.70
CA SER A 606 0.28 2.22 23.13
C SER A 606 -0.55 3.39 23.68
N SER A 607 -1.74 3.07 24.19
CA SER A 607 -2.66 3.97 24.91
C SER A 607 -2.33 4.13 26.41
N VAL A 608 -1.31 3.44 26.92
CA VAL A 608 -1.05 3.29 28.37
C VAL A 608 -0.82 4.63 29.08
N LEU A 609 -0.14 5.57 28.41
CA LEU A 609 0.36 6.79 29.04
C LEU A 609 -0.59 8.00 28.94
N VAL A 610 -1.71 7.91 28.21
CA VAL A 610 -2.53 9.08 27.83
C VAL A 610 -2.99 9.92 29.02
N SER A 611 -2.81 11.23 28.91
CA SER A 611 -3.10 12.24 29.93
C SER A 611 -4.27 13.14 29.55
N LEU A 612 -4.97 13.70 30.54
CA LEU A 612 -6.17 14.52 30.32
C LEU A 612 -5.93 15.76 29.43
N PRO A 613 -4.80 16.50 29.49
CA PRO A 613 -4.53 17.61 28.57
C PRO A 613 -4.46 17.19 27.10
N GLU A 614 -3.90 16.01 26.80
CA GLU A 614 -3.83 15.47 25.43
C GLU A 614 -5.23 15.08 24.93
N VAL A 615 -6.07 14.47 25.79
CA VAL A 615 -7.48 14.16 25.51
C VAL A 615 -8.26 15.42 25.18
N LEU A 616 -8.13 16.48 25.98
CA LEU A 616 -8.81 17.76 25.75
C LEU A 616 -8.32 18.45 24.47
N GLY A 617 -7.01 18.52 24.25
CA GLY A 617 -6.43 19.12 23.04
C GLY A 617 -6.86 18.40 21.75
N LEU A 618 -6.86 17.06 21.76
CA LEU A 618 -7.35 16.26 20.64
C LEU A 618 -8.85 16.40 20.43
N GLY A 619 -9.64 16.47 21.51
CA GLY A 619 -11.09 16.69 21.45
C GLY A 619 -11.46 18.04 20.82
N LEU A 620 -10.76 19.10 21.20
CA LEU A 620 -10.92 20.45 20.63
C LEU A 620 -10.55 20.47 19.14
N LEU A 621 -9.40 19.87 18.77
CA LEU A 621 -8.97 19.77 17.37
C LEU A 621 -9.96 18.95 16.52
N LEU A 622 -10.48 17.85 17.07
CA LEU A 622 -11.49 17.02 16.40
C LEU A 622 -12.80 17.78 16.19
N ALA A 623 -13.29 18.49 17.21
CA ALA A 623 -14.51 19.31 17.12
C ALA A 623 -14.37 20.44 16.09
N ALA A 624 -13.23 21.17 16.11
CA ALA A 624 -12.92 22.20 15.11
C ALA A 624 -12.84 21.61 13.69
N THR A 625 -12.21 20.44 13.53
CA THR A 625 -12.12 19.74 12.24
C THR A 625 -13.50 19.34 11.73
N VAL A 626 -14.36 18.77 12.58
CA VAL A 626 -15.75 18.43 12.22
C VAL A 626 -16.53 19.68 11.80
N ALA A 627 -16.41 20.79 12.53
CA ALA A 627 -17.07 22.05 12.19
C ALA A 627 -16.64 22.57 10.81
N VAL A 628 -15.34 22.56 10.50
CA VAL A 628 -14.81 22.96 9.18
C VAL A 628 -15.31 22.03 8.07
N VAL A 629 -15.27 20.71 8.27
CA VAL A 629 -15.74 19.73 7.27
C VAL A 629 -17.24 19.87 7.00
N LEU A 630 -18.04 20.17 8.02
CA LEU A 630 -19.48 20.41 7.88
C LEU A 630 -19.80 21.78 7.26
N ALA A 631 -18.99 22.82 7.48
CA ALA A 631 -19.11 24.10 6.78
C ALA A 631 -18.81 23.93 5.28
N PHE A 632 -17.70 23.27 4.94
CA PHE A 632 -17.29 22.99 3.56
C PHE A 632 -18.01 21.79 2.92
N ARG A 633 -19.14 21.34 3.49
CA ARG A 633 -19.87 20.14 3.05
C ARG A 633 -20.29 20.13 1.58
N ARG A 634 -20.61 21.30 1.01
CA ARG A 634 -20.96 21.45 -0.42
C ARG A 634 -19.73 21.25 -1.32
N PRO A 635 -18.64 22.05 -1.19
CA PRO A 635 -17.39 21.78 -1.91
C PRO A 635 -16.87 20.34 -1.80
N VAL A 636 -16.88 19.74 -0.60
CA VAL A 636 -16.36 18.38 -0.39
C VAL A 636 -17.23 17.32 -1.09
N ALA A 637 -18.56 17.44 -1.05
CA ALA A 637 -19.45 16.51 -1.76
C ALA A 637 -19.42 16.67 -3.29
N LEU A 638 -19.07 17.86 -3.81
CA LEU A 638 -18.94 18.09 -5.24
C LEU A 638 -17.68 17.44 -5.83
N ILE A 639 -16.63 17.22 -5.04
CA ILE A 639 -15.39 16.52 -5.49
C ILE A 639 -15.67 15.07 -5.88
N ASP A 640 -16.69 14.42 -5.30
CA ASP A 640 -17.14 13.07 -5.67
C ASP A 640 -17.68 12.97 -7.12
N LEU A 641 -17.95 14.11 -7.79
CA LEU A 641 -18.45 14.18 -9.18
C LEU A 641 -17.33 14.33 -10.22
N GLY A 642 -16.07 14.18 -9.81
CA GLY A 642 -14.90 14.43 -10.65
C GLY A 642 -14.48 15.91 -10.65
N ALA A 643 -13.30 16.21 -11.21
CA ALA A 643 -12.69 17.53 -11.05
C ALA A 643 -13.34 18.65 -11.90
N GLU A 644 -14.08 18.31 -12.96
CA GLU A 644 -14.58 19.26 -13.96
C GLU A 644 -15.83 20.00 -13.47
N VAL A 645 -16.82 19.28 -12.93
CA VAL A 645 -18.08 19.86 -12.43
C VAL A 645 -17.85 20.93 -11.34
N PRO A 646 -16.98 20.72 -10.33
CA PRO A 646 -16.66 21.75 -9.33
C PRO A 646 -15.94 22.96 -9.94
N GLN A 647 -15.09 22.77 -10.95
CA GLN A 647 -14.38 23.87 -11.62
C GLN A 647 -15.34 24.74 -12.44
N ALA A 648 -16.31 24.13 -13.14
CA ALA A 648 -17.39 24.85 -13.82
C ALA A 648 -18.27 25.65 -12.83
N LEU A 649 -18.44 25.16 -11.59
CA LEU A 649 -19.10 25.86 -10.48
C LEU A 649 -18.19 26.89 -9.77
N GLY A 650 -17.04 27.26 -10.35
CA GLY A 650 -16.13 28.28 -9.82
C GLY A 650 -15.33 27.88 -8.56
N LEU A 651 -15.40 26.62 -8.12
CA LEU A 651 -14.67 26.17 -6.94
C LEU A 651 -13.16 26.07 -7.24
N LYS A 652 -12.36 26.68 -6.37
CA LYS A 652 -10.89 26.53 -6.36
C LYS A 652 -10.51 25.13 -5.83
N VAL A 653 -10.79 24.08 -6.60
CA VAL A 653 -10.69 22.66 -6.20
C VAL A 653 -9.37 22.36 -5.51
N ARG A 654 -8.24 22.75 -6.11
CA ARG A 654 -6.89 22.55 -5.54
C ARG A 654 -6.72 23.13 -4.13
N ALA A 655 -7.34 24.27 -3.83
CA ALA A 655 -7.28 24.89 -2.51
C ALA A 655 -8.12 24.11 -1.50
N VAL A 656 -9.32 23.66 -1.87
CA VAL A 656 -10.19 22.80 -1.04
C VAL A 656 -9.50 21.46 -0.77
N GLN A 657 -8.95 20.81 -1.79
CA GLN A 657 -8.21 19.55 -1.65
C GLN A 657 -6.97 19.72 -0.76
N THR A 658 -6.14 20.75 -0.98
CA THR A 658 -4.95 21.02 -0.17
C THR A 658 -5.32 21.31 1.29
N GLY A 659 -6.36 22.11 1.54
CA GLY A 659 -6.83 22.45 2.89
C GLY A 659 -7.38 21.24 3.63
N MET A 660 -8.21 20.42 2.97
CA MET A 660 -8.78 19.21 3.57
C MET A 660 -7.72 18.12 3.82
N LEU A 661 -6.70 18.00 2.96
CA LEU A 661 -5.55 17.12 3.22
C LEU A 661 -4.68 17.61 4.38
N ALA A 662 -4.41 18.92 4.46
CA ALA A 662 -3.65 19.49 5.58
C ALA A 662 -4.40 19.32 6.91
N LEU A 663 -5.71 19.54 6.92
CA LEU A 663 -6.58 19.35 8.09
C LEU A 663 -6.65 17.87 8.51
N ALA A 664 -6.81 16.95 7.55
CA ALA A 664 -6.75 15.51 7.80
C ALA A 664 -5.38 15.10 8.37
N ALA A 665 -4.28 15.64 7.82
CA ALA A 665 -2.93 15.31 8.27
C ALA A 665 -2.62 15.85 9.67
N LEU A 666 -3.06 17.07 10.00
CA LEU A 666 -2.99 17.62 11.34
C LEU A 666 -3.77 16.75 12.35
N LEU A 667 -4.97 16.31 11.99
CA LEU A 667 -5.81 15.46 12.84
C LEU A 667 -5.21 14.05 13.04
N ALA A 668 -4.65 13.46 11.98
CA ALA A 668 -3.95 12.17 12.07
C ALA A 668 -2.64 12.27 12.85
N SER A 669 -1.88 13.36 12.70
CA SER A 669 -0.70 13.66 13.50
C SER A 669 -1.07 13.70 14.98
N ALA A 670 -2.01 14.56 15.38
CA ALA A 670 -2.42 14.68 16.77
C ALA A 670 -2.92 13.35 17.38
N ALA A 671 -3.69 12.57 16.63
CA ALA A 671 -4.14 11.25 17.09
C ALA A 671 -3.00 10.22 17.19
N THR A 672 -2.03 10.27 16.26
CA THR A 672 -0.78 9.49 16.30
C THR A 672 0.06 9.83 17.53
N MET A 673 0.05 11.09 17.99
CA MET A 673 0.76 11.47 19.21
C MET A 673 0.13 10.89 20.48
N VAL A 674 -1.18 10.64 20.48
CA VAL A 674 -1.93 10.14 21.65
C VAL A 674 -1.94 8.61 21.74
N ILE A 675 -2.06 7.89 20.61
CA ILE A 675 -2.10 6.41 20.61
C ILE A 675 -0.88 5.76 19.97
N GLY A 676 -0.15 6.45 19.09
CA GLY A 676 0.91 5.88 18.27
C GLY A 676 0.49 5.63 16.81
N PRO A 677 1.43 5.20 15.95
CA PRO A 677 1.31 5.30 14.49
C PRO A 677 0.52 4.19 13.78
N LEU A 678 0.26 3.05 14.44
CA LEU A 678 -0.55 1.96 13.87
C LEU A 678 -2.02 2.04 14.33
N SER A 679 -2.97 1.92 13.39
CA SER A 679 -4.37 1.76 13.76
C SER A 679 -5.26 1.03 12.75
N PHE A 680 -5.07 1.21 11.43
CA PHE A 680 -5.95 0.72 10.35
C PHE A 680 -7.40 1.27 10.39
N VAL A 681 -7.85 1.88 11.49
CA VAL A 681 -9.19 2.50 11.67
C VAL A 681 -9.50 3.52 10.57
N GLY A 682 -8.48 4.25 10.10
CA GLY A 682 -8.61 5.23 9.01
C GLY A 682 -8.95 4.62 7.64
N LEU A 683 -8.70 3.32 7.45
CA LEU A 683 -9.22 2.58 6.30
C LEU A 683 -10.60 2.00 6.60
N LEU A 684 -10.74 1.31 7.74
CA LEU A 684 -11.90 0.49 8.06
C LEU A 684 -13.17 1.32 8.29
N ALA A 685 -13.14 2.32 9.18
CA ALA A 685 -14.32 3.05 9.62
C ALA A 685 -15.06 3.79 8.47
N PRO A 686 -14.39 4.59 7.61
CA PRO A 686 -15.05 5.22 6.46
C PRO A 686 -15.50 4.23 5.36
N HIS A 687 -14.91 3.03 5.30
CA HIS A 687 -15.38 1.96 4.40
C HIS A 687 -16.63 1.26 4.96
N LEU A 688 -16.65 0.99 6.28
CA LEU A 688 -17.82 0.47 6.99
C LEU A 688 -19.01 1.43 6.92
N ALA A 689 -18.81 2.73 7.16
CA ALA A 689 -19.86 3.74 7.07
C ALA A 689 -20.57 3.72 5.69
N ARG A 690 -19.79 3.54 4.61
CA ARG A 690 -20.32 3.43 3.24
C ARG A 690 -20.98 2.09 2.96
N ALA A 691 -20.46 0.98 3.49
CA ALA A 691 -21.11 -0.32 3.44
C ALA A 691 -22.48 -0.31 4.16
N LEU A 692 -22.58 0.44 5.26
CA LEU A 692 -23.81 0.72 6.01
C LEU A 692 -24.72 1.78 5.35
N ARG A 693 -24.46 2.17 4.09
CA ARG A 693 -25.27 3.11 3.29
C ARG A 693 -25.33 4.57 3.81
N ALA A 694 -24.38 5.01 4.62
CA ALA A 694 -24.25 6.44 4.95
C ALA A 694 -23.66 7.20 3.75
N ARG A 695 -24.53 7.81 2.91
CA ARG A 695 -24.12 8.51 1.68
C ARG A 695 -24.04 10.02 1.82
N ARG A 696 -24.96 10.65 2.57
CA ARG A 696 -24.86 12.09 2.89
C ARG A 696 -23.61 12.35 3.72
N LEU A 697 -22.76 13.29 3.29
CA LEU A 697 -21.48 13.60 3.95
C LEU A 697 -21.60 13.80 5.47
N ALA A 698 -22.63 14.50 5.97
CA ALA A 698 -22.83 14.68 7.41
C ALA A 698 -23.11 13.37 8.17
N VAL A 699 -23.94 12.48 7.59
CA VAL A 699 -24.23 11.15 8.15
C VAL A 699 -22.99 10.25 8.03
N GLN A 700 -22.24 10.37 6.93
CA GLN A 700 -21.00 9.62 6.71
C GLN A 700 -19.91 10.04 7.71
N VAL A 701 -19.76 11.33 8.00
CA VAL A 701 -18.87 11.86 9.05
C VAL A 701 -19.29 11.30 10.41
N ALA A 702 -20.57 11.44 10.80
CA ALA A 702 -21.06 10.95 12.09
C ALA A 702 -20.88 9.43 12.26
N ALA A 703 -21.26 8.63 11.26
CA ALA A 703 -21.07 7.18 11.29
C ALA A 703 -19.58 6.80 11.33
N THR A 704 -18.72 7.50 10.60
CA THR A 704 -17.27 7.23 10.60
C THR A 704 -16.63 7.55 11.95
N LEU A 705 -16.98 8.68 12.57
CA LEU A 705 -16.54 9.05 13.91
C LEU A 705 -16.91 7.98 14.94
N LEU A 706 -18.19 7.57 14.96
CA LEU A 706 -18.70 6.54 15.88
C LEU A 706 -18.03 5.18 15.65
N LEU A 707 -17.89 4.74 14.40
CA LEU A 707 -17.21 3.48 14.06
C LEU A 707 -15.72 3.50 14.45
N GLY A 708 -15.04 4.62 14.25
CA GLY A 708 -13.63 4.78 14.65
C GLY A 708 -13.44 4.72 16.16
N ALA A 709 -14.31 5.42 16.89
CA ALA A 709 -14.38 5.38 18.35
C ALA A 709 -14.67 3.95 18.88
N ILE A 710 -15.67 3.26 18.33
CA ILE A 710 -16.03 1.88 18.74
C ILE A 710 -14.84 0.94 18.54
N VAL A 711 -14.23 0.95 17.35
CA VAL A 711 -13.14 0.01 17.02
C VAL A 711 -11.91 0.27 17.89
N MET A 712 -11.51 1.52 18.11
CA MET A 712 -10.33 1.83 18.92
C MET A 712 -10.57 1.56 20.42
N THR A 713 -11.72 1.97 20.98
CA THR A 713 -12.04 1.69 22.39
C THR A 713 -12.19 0.21 22.68
N LEU A 714 -12.78 -0.56 21.76
CA LEU A 714 -12.82 -2.03 21.85
C LEU A 714 -11.42 -2.64 21.77
N SER A 715 -10.53 -2.08 20.95
CA SER A 715 -9.16 -2.57 20.78
C SER A 715 -8.27 -2.27 22.00
N ASP A 716 -8.42 -1.10 22.64
CA ASP A 716 -7.81 -0.81 23.95
C ASP A 716 -8.32 -1.76 25.05
N PHE A 717 -9.63 -2.00 25.10
CA PHE A 717 -10.23 -2.89 26.08
C PHE A 717 -9.72 -4.33 25.93
N VAL A 718 -9.77 -4.88 24.71
CA VAL A 718 -9.23 -6.21 24.41
C VAL A 718 -7.73 -6.26 24.70
N GLY A 719 -6.97 -5.23 24.35
CA GLY A 719 -5.54 -5.16 24.61
C GLY A 719 -5.19 -5.18 26.11
N ARG A 720 -5.99 -4.55 26.96
CA ARG A 720 -5.84 -4.61 28.44
C ARG A 720 -6.20 -5.95 29.06
N VAL A 721 -7.09 -6.72 28.43
CA VAL A 721 -7.82 -7.82 29.10
C VAL A 721 -7.42 -9.21 28.57
N ALA A 722 -6.99 -9.30 27.31
CA ALA A 722 -6.65 -10.58 26.67
C ALA A 722 -5.50 -11.33 27.39
N MET A 723 -4.46 -10.60 27.81
CA MET A 723 -3.21 -11.15 28.39
C MET A 723 -2.85 -10.56 29.76
N ALA A 724 -3.84 -10.00 30.48
CA ALA A 724 -3.65 -9.42 31.81
C ALA A 724 -2.86 -10.36 32.75
N PRO A 725 -1.83 -9.87 33.47
CA PRO A 725 -1.48 -8.46 33.71
C PRO A 725 -0.76 -7.75 32.55
N TRP A 726 -0.23 -8.49 31.56
CA TRP A 726 0.41 -7.91 30.38
C TRP A 726 -0.62 -7.24 29.46
N GLN A 727 -0.22 -6.19 28.75
CA GLN A 727 -1.13 -5.38 27.94
C GLN A 727 -0.68 -5.33 26.49
N VAL A 728 -1.56 -5.74 25.57
CA VAL A 728 -1.35 -5.54 24.13
C VAL A 728 -1.58 -4.06 23.79
N PRO A 729 -0.72 -3.42 22.98
CA PRO A 729 -0.95 -2.08 22.45
C PRO A 729 -2.28 -2.00 21.68
N GLY A 730 -3.13 -1.02 22.03
CA GLY A 730 -4.47 -0.90 21.44
C GLY A 730 -4.46 -0.63 19.93
N GLY A 731 -3.46 0.11 19.43
CA GLY A 731 -3.27 0.35 17.99
C GLY A 731 -2.92 -0.92 17.20
N LEU A 732 -2.16 -1.83 17.81
CA LEU A 732 -1.82 -3.14 17.24
C LEU A 732 -3.07 -4.04 17.16
N VAL A 733 -3.86 -4.11 18.24
CA VAL A 733 -5.15 -4.83 18.25
C VAL A 733 -6.11 -4.26 17.20
N ALA A 734 -6.18 -2.93 17.06
CA ALA A 734 -6.98 -2.28 16.02
C ALA A 734 -6.50 -2.62 14.61
N GLY A 735 -5.18 -2.74 14.40
CA GLY A 735 -4.57 -3.21 13.16
C GLY A 735 -4.98 -4.64 12.80
N LEU A 736 -4.93 -5.57 13.75
CA LEU A 736 -5.35 -6.97 13.57
C LEU A 736 -6.85 -7.10 13.25
N VAL A 737 -7.70 -6.48 14.07
CA VAL A 737 -9.16 -6.51 13.91
C VAL A 737 -9.57 -5.81 12.61
N GLY A 738 -8.96 -4.66 12.30
CA GLY A 738 -9.31 -3.85 11.14
C GLY A 738 -8.89 -4.46 9.81
N SER A 739 -7.68 -5.02 9.72
CA SER A 739 -7.23 -5.72 8.52
C SER A 739 -8.06 -6.98 8.23
N LEU A 740 -8.37 -7.79 9.25
CA LEU A 740 -9.25 -8.96 9.12
C LEU A 740 -10.67 -8.56 8.69
N GLY A 741 -11.27 -7.55 9.35
CA GLY A 741 -12.58 -7.03 9.00
C GLY A 741 -12.64 -6.52 7.55
N PHE A 742 -11.57 -5.85 7.09
CA PHE A 742 -11.44 -5.36 5.73
C PHE A 742 -11.33 -6.49 4.68
N ILE A 743 -10.56 -7.55 4.98
CA ILE A 743 -10.49 -8.78 4.14
C ILE A 743 -11.87 -9.44 4.01
N LEU A 744 -12.62 -9.54 5.11
CA LEU A 744 -13.97 -10.12 5.11
C LEU A 744 -14.96 -9.26 4.30
N LEU A 745 -14.92 -7.94 4.41
CA LEU A 745 -15.77 -7.01 3.64
C LEU A 745 -15.50 -7.09 2.13
N THR A 746 -14.23 -7.05 1.74
CA THR A 746 -13.82 -7.09 0.32
C THR A 746 -14.14 -8.43 -0.31
N SER A 747 -13.91 -9.55 0.38
CA SER A 747 -14.20 -10.91 -0.12
C SER A 747 -15.68 -11.24 -0.30
N ARG A 748 -16.60 -10.40 0.22
CA ARG A 748 -18.06 -10.55 0.10
C ARG A 748 -18.67 -9.80 -1.09
N ARG A 749 -17.98 -8.82 -1.69
CA ARG A 749 -18.48 -8.07 -2.86
C ARG A 749 -18.34 -8.91 -4.15
N ARG A 750 -19.34 -9.76 -4.44
CA ARG A 750 -19.47 -10.45 -5.74
C ARG A 750 -19.50 -9.43 -6.89
N VAL A 751 -18.96 -9.81 -8.04
CA VAL A 751 -19.02 -9.00 -9.27
C VAL A 751 -20.44 -9.05 -9.85
N ALA A 752 -21.25 -8.03 -9.57
CA ALA A 752 -22.39 -7.71 -10.42
C ALA A 752 -21.85 -7.02 -11.69
N GLY A 753 -21.83 -7.72 -12.82
CA GLY A 753 -21.30 -7.21 -14.08
C GLY A 753 -20.50 -8.20 -14.96
N ALA A 754 -20.29 -9.44 -14.52
CA ALA A 754 -19.73 -10.51 -15.35
C ALA A 754 -20.86 -11.42 -15.86
N GLY A 755 -21.63 -10.93 -16.83
CA GLY A 755 -22.88 -11.57 -17.27
C GLY A 755 -23.72 -10.71 -18.21
N ALA A 756 -23.08 -10.17 -19.25
CA ALA A 756 -23.67 -9.52 -20.41
C ALA A 756 -22.70 -9.69 -21.59
#